data_AF-A0A4W4FKE4-F1
#
_entry.id   AF-A0A4W4FKE4-F1
#
_cell.length_a   1.000
_cell.length_b   1.000
_cell.length_c   1.000
_cell.angle_alpha   90.00
_cell.angle_beta   90.00
_cell.angle_gamma   90.00
#
_symmetry.space_group_name_H-M   'P 1'
#
loop_
_entity.id
_entity.type
_entity.pdbx_description
1 polymer ?
#
loop_
_entity_poly.entity_id
_entity_poly.type
_entity_poly.pdbx_seq_one_letter_code
_entity_poly.pdbx_strand_id
1 'polypeptide(L)'
;MDSECLSLLPSVCEVLADSKLLPPDDTSLEKLLDWFKDLTSQDDGQSLLQHQPCLLQFLYSVMESEVVDPIIFSFSLKLAGLLAAEESGFCLLQEKGVLVSMFVPDGWHVLGLWKNASVRCGWLQGLWNMLQHPPAMDFFCRNGIITLVLNLQNDESLFITSLTNQILAHILNCSMPRVLGNDTDSTAEGQALVSSDWVSVTTEIMSHMSRSLASEDQAVILPGLRLLAIVLTQCGDPLKRLLWKHVLEPLEVLAIRKGDSLTPPMMAVLQAAARTPLYIQPECRVEALMNVMLYSRNTNESVLCAASILLLEKCVSIRLIGSAVISLLRICIGHYPSTILQVGNFPHLIGCCKIQRCGLDVLGSLTVYEESMDLIQEAFAIILQYMQSPDSHATVLKKAHQAALKWFSICSPSTDLWRFVSNDLFSVLKKHVCDGRWEVRDSTLEFIAQLTSALKGNSEYTEALHTNGMISVLFTALSDVEAYVQASAVAALGEALTTTNLPLCTSLQEEIVSHLLTVLAQDAESFPRRAALKVFTSWLKIPQTFAALDQSLSSVFSLGGNDCDWEVKIHTLELADVLMEKSLSHCPYAVQGYEPSERCTEQALNKLMDLGTLGLLFKCLFDCDRPVSQKACALLLKLRAFMKQTSHTDGNDLALEICRYNWGEEILHRYCSKRPEQSDCVSNDDEVSYEQIDIVKCDPCWPKEISLCKILDVLDLDEMQHTLSLSSDHVINSPRSLMEDILFVAHQSEDNVVDCY
;
A
#
# COMPACT_ATOMS: atom_id res chain seq x y z
N MET A 1 -16.85 -25.98 -10.60
CA MET A 1 -16.75 -27.09 -9.63
C MET A 1 -15.54 -27.93 -9.97
N ASP A 2 -14.63 -28.12 -9.02
CA ASP A 2 -13.51 -29.04 -9.18
C ASP A 2 -14.01 -30.46 -8.86
N SER A 3 -14.29 -31.27 -9.89
CA SER A 3 -14.99 -32.55 -9.77
C SER A 3 -14.29 -33.55 -8.83
N GLU A 4 -12.98 -33.38 -8.66
CA GLU A 4 -12.16 -34.22 -7.79
C GLU A 4 -12.41 -33.90 -6.31
N CYS A 5 -12.53 -32.63 -5.92
CA CYS A 5 -12.81 -32.25 -4.53
C CYS A 5 -14.19 -32.75 -4.05
N LEU A 6 -15.21 -32.69 -4.91
CA LEU A 6 -16.56 -33.19 -4.59
C LEU A 6 -16.60 -34.70 -4.36
N SER A 7 -15.68 -35.45 -4.96
CA SER A 7 -15.59 -36.90 -4.78
C SER A 7 -14.99 -37.31 -3.41
N LEU A 8 -14.16 -36.44 -2.82
CA LEU A 8 -13.51 -36.67 -1.52
C LEU A 8 -14.42 -36.30 -0.34
N LEU A 9 -15.37 -35.39 -0.55
CA LEU A 9 -16.19 -34.79 0.50
C LEU A 9 -16.94 -35.80 1.39
N PRO A 10 -17.59 -36.88 0.87
CA PRO A 10 -18.26 -37.86 1.73
C PRO A 10 -17.32 -38.54 2.72
N SER A 11 -16.09 -38.87 2.28
CA SER A 11 -15.08 -39.51 3.15
C SER A 11 -14.60 -38.54 4.23
N VAL A 12 -14.44 -37.25 3.89
CA VAL A 12 -14.11 -36.20 4.86
C VAL A 12 -15.22 -36.07 5.90
N CYS A 13 -16.50 -36.05 5.50
CA CYS A 13 -17.63 -36.00 6.42
C CYS A 13 -17.71 -37.20 7.38
N GLU A 14 -17.41 -38.41 6.91
CA GLU A 14 -17.35 -39.61 7.75
C GLU A 14 -16.25 -39.50 8.81
N VAL A 15 -15.05 -39.07 8.41
CA VAL A 15 -13.92 -38.83 9.31
C VAL A 15 -14.27 -37.80 10.38
N LEU A 16 -14.88 -36.67 9.99
CA LEU A 16 -15.26 -35.61 10.93
C LEU A 16 -16.37 -36.03 11.90
N ALA A 17 -17.23 -36.98 11.53
CA ALA A 17 -18.32 -37.48 12.38
C ALA A 17 -17.87 -38.57 13.38
N ASP A 18 -16.73 -39.23 13.16
CA ASP A 18 -16.26 -40.30 14.04
C ASP A 18 -15.57 -39.74 15.29
N SER A 19 -16.25 -39.83 16.43
CA SER A 19 -15.74 -39.36 17.72
C SER A 19 -14.53 -40.13 18.26
N LYS A 20 -14.11 -41.22 17.60
CA LYS A 20 -12.90 -41.99 17.94
C LYS A 20 -11.64 -41.47 17.28
N LEU A 21 -11.76 -40.67 16.22
CA LEU A 21 -10.62 -40.10 15.50
C LEU A 21 -10.20 -38.76 16.11
N LEU A 22 -8.92 -38.42 15.98
CA LEU A 22 -8.44 -37.10 16.37
C LEU A 22 -8.97 -36.05 15.39
N PRO A 23 -9.50 -34.91 15.87
CA PRO A 23 -9.98 -33.86 14.99
C PRO A 23 -8.81 -33.25 14.20
N PRO A 24 -9.03 -32.85 12.94
CA PRO A 24 -8.06 -32.03 12.21
C PRO A 24 -7.76 -30.73 12.96
N ASP A 25 -6.62 -30.11 12.63
CA ASP A 25 -6.29 -28.80 13.19
C ASP A 25 -7.31 -27.74 12.75
N ASP A 26 -7.49 -26.72 13.59
CA ASP A 26 -8.48 -25.64 13.38
C ASP A 26 -8.24 -24.89 12.05
N THR A 27 -6.98 -24.76 11.61
CA THR A 27 -6.66 -24.06 10.35
C THR A 27 -7.18 -24.83 9.14
N SER A 28 -7.08 -26.17 9.17
CA SER A 28 -7.61 -27.02 8.12
C SER A 28 -9.14 -26.95 8.03
N LEU A 29 -9.83 -26.91 9.18
CA LEU A 29 -11.29 -26.76 9.25
C LEU A 29 -11.76 -25.38 8.76
N GLU A 30 -11.05 -24.30 9.11
CA GLU A 30 -11.36 -22.95 8.62
C GLU A 30 -11.15 -22.83 7.10
N LYS A 31 -10.05 -23.39 6.55
CA LYS A 31 -9.84 -23.41 5.09
C LYS A 31 -10.91 -24.22 4.36
N LEU A 32 -11.43 -25.28 4.98
CA LEU A 32 -12.55 -26.06 4.44
C LEU A 32 -13.85 -25.24 4.45
N LEU A 33 -14.10 -24.45 5.49
CA LEU A 33 -15.23 -23.49 5.54
C LEU A 33 -15.11 -22.41 4.46
N ASP A 34 -13.91 -21.86 4.24
CA ASP A 34 -13.66 -20.89 3.16
C ASP A 34 -13.98 -21.50 1.80
N TRP A 35 -13.58 -22.75 1.56
CA TRP A 35 -13.94 -23.47 0.34
C TRP A 35 -15.45 -23.66 0.18
N PHE A 36 -16.17 -24.04 1.25
CA PHE A 36 -17.63 -24.12 1.19
C PHE A 36 -18.28 -22.77 0.89
N LYS A 37 -17.74 -21.69 1.45
CA LYS A 37 -18.25 -20.33 1.23
C LYS A 37 -18.08 -19.90 -0.22
N ASP A 38 -16.93 -20.19 -0.82
CA ASP A 38 -16.67 -19.95 -2.24
C ASP A 38 -17.61 -20.76 -3.13
N LEU A 39 -17.87 -22.02 -2.78
CA LEU A 39 -18.85 -22.86 -3.48
C LEU A 39 -20.26 -22.26 -3.42
N THR A 40 -20.72 -21.88 -2.23
CA THR A 40 -22.06 -21.28 -2.06
C THR A 40 -22.20 -19.92 -2.76
N SER A 41 -21.10 -19.25 -3.08
CA SER A 41 -21.12 -17.94 -3.75
C SER A 41 -21.13 -18.04 -5.29
N GLN A 42 -20.80 -19.20 -5.85
CA GLN A 42 -20.63 -19.40 -7.30
C GLN A 42 -21.82 -20.07 -8.01
N ASP A 43 -22.66 -20.81 -7.27
CA ASP A 43 -23.81 -21.53 -7.84
C ASP A 43 -25.10 -20.76 -7.55
N ASP A 44 -25.85 -20.36 -8.59
CA ASP A 44 -27.08 -19.54 -8.54
C ASP A 44 -28.24 -20.23 -7.77
N GLY A 45 -28.11 -20.44 -6.46
CA GLY A 45 -29.17 -20.82 -5.54
C GLY A 45 -29.68 -22.26 -5.62
N GLN A 46 -29.00 -23.18 -6.32
CA GLN A 46 -29.28 -24.60 -6.17
C GLN A 46 -28.55 -25.12 -4.93
N SER A 47 -29.27 -25.23 -3.81
CA SER A 47 -28.65 -25.44 -2.51
C SER A 47 -27.68 -26.62 -2.52
N LEU A 48 -26.44 -26.37 -2.07
CA LEU A 48 -25.37 -27.36 -1.92
C LEU A 48 -25.86 -28.65 -1.22
N LEU A 49 -26.83 -28.50 -0.31
CA LEU A 49 -27.55 -29.58 0.38
C LEU A 49 -28.28 -30.56 -0.54
N GLN A 50 -28.81 -30.11 -1.70
CA GLN A 50 -29.47 -30.99 -2.67
C GLN A 50 -28.46 -31.85 -3.44
N HIS A 51 -27.28 -31.29 -3.73
CA HIS A 51 -26.23 -31.97 -4.48
C HIS A 51 -25.34 -32.87 -3.61
N GLN A 52 -25.21 -32.54 -2.32
CA GLN A 52 -24.31 -33.23 -1.39
C GLN A 52 -25.06 -33.65 -0.11
N PRO A 53 -25.82 -34.77 -0.15
CA PRO A 53 -26.60 -35.24 1.01
C PRO A 53 -25.73 -35.64 2.21
N CYS A 54 -24.44 -35.92 1.99
CA CYS A 54 -23.48 -36.26 3.06
C CYS A 54 -23.33 -35.13 4.09
N LEU A 55 -23.52 -33.87 3.70
CA LEU A 55 -23.45 -32.73 4.63
C LEU A 55 -24.60 -32.75 5.64
N LEU A 56 -25.82 -33.06 5.19
CA LEU A 56 -26.97 -33.18 6.08
C LEU A 56 -26.82 -34.38 7.02
N GLN A 57 -26.32 -35.50 6.50
CA GLN A 57 -26.04 -36.71 7.29
C GLN A 57 -24.96 -36.44 8.36
N PHE A 58 -23.92 -35.67 8.01
CA PHE A 58 -22.89 -35.23 8.95
C PHE A 58 -23.51 -34.42 10.11
N LEU A 59 -24.34 -33.42 9.82
CA LEU A 59 -24.98 -32.61 10.86
C LEU A 59 -25.86 -33.45 11.80
N TYR A 60 -26.64 -34.40 11.26
CA TYR A 60 -27.42 -35.32 12.09
C TYR A 60 -26.53 -36.22 12.96
N SER A 61 -25.43 -36.74 12.40
CA SER A 61 -24.50 -37.60 13.14
C SER A 61 -23.88 -36.86 14.33
N VAL A 62 -23.54 -35.58 14.16
CA VAL A 62 -23.04 -34.72 15.23
C VAL A 62 -24.12 -34.44 16.28
N MET A 63 -25.39 -34.27 15.88
CA MET A 63 -26.51 -34.04 16.80
C MET A 63 -26.91 -35.27 17.63
N GLU A 64 -26.81 -36.47 17.05
CA GLU A 64 -27.18 -37.73 17.71
C GLU A 64 -26.07 -38.29 18.59
N SER A 65 -24.83 -37.81 18.43
CA SER A 65 -23.68 -38.30 19.20
C SER A 65 -23.70 -37.81 20.66
N GLU A 66 -23.48 -38.74 21.59
CA GLU A 66 -23.33 -38.45 23.02
C GLU A 66 -21.95 -37.85 23.38
N VAL A 67 -20.95 -38.02 22.50
CA VAL A 67 -19.58 -37.53 22.72
C VAL A 67 -19.12 -36.82 21.45
N VAL A 68 -19.08 -35.49 21.50
CA VAL A 68 -18.66 -34.64 20.37
C VAL A 68 -17.53 -33.73 20.84
N ASP A 69 -16.47 -33.66 20.03
CA ASP A 69 -15.39 -32.71 20.27
C ASP A 69 -15.88 -31.25 20.08
N PRO A 70 -15.56 -30.32 20.99
CA PRO A 70 -15.99 -28.92 20.87
C PRO A 70 -15.60 -28.22 19.56
N ILE A 71 -14.45 -28.57 18.96
CA ILE A 71 -13.97 -27.99 17.70
C ILE A 71 -14.85 -28.48 16.55
N ILE A 72 -15.14 -29.78 16.49
CA ILE A 72 -16.04 -30.36 15.48
C ILE A 72 -17.46 -29.82 15.64
N PHE A 73 -17.93 -29.65 16.88
CA PHE A 73 -19.24 -29.05 17.13
C PHE A 73 -19.28 -27.58 16.68
N SER A 74 -18.21 -26.81 16.97
CA SER A 74 -18.05 -25.43 16.51
C SER A 74 -18.05 -25.33 14.97
N PHE A 75 -17.27 -26.19 14.30
CA PHE A 75 -17.26 -26.31 12.84
C PHE A 75 -18.64 -26.64 12.29
N SER A 76 -19.37 -27.57 12.93
CA SER A 76 -20.72 -27.97 12.52
C SER A 76 -21.72 -26.83 12.63
N LEU A 77 -21.62 -25.99 13.69
CA LEU A 77 -22.44 -24.79 13.85
C LEU A 77 -22.13 -23.75 12.75
N LYS A 78 -20.86 -23.51 12.46
CA LYS A 78 -20.43 -22.60 11.38
C LYS A 78 -20.94 -23.07 10.02
N LEU A 79 -20.81 -24.37 9.74
CA LEU A 79 -21.28 -25.01 8.51
C LEU A 79 -22.81 -24.94 8.40
N ALA A 80 -23.55 -25.31 9.44
CA ALA A 80 -25.02 -25.23 9.44
C ALA A 80 -25.50 -23.79 9.20
N GLY A 81 -24.85 -22.80 9.82
CA GLY A 81 -25.14 -21.39 9.57
C GLY A 81 -24.79 -20.93 8.15
N LEU A 82 -23.68 -21.42 7.58
CA LEU A 82 -23.29 -21.14 6.19
C LEU A 82 -24.30 -21.72 5.20
N LEU A 83 -24.74 -22.96 5.41
CA LEU A 83 -25.77 -23.61 4.59
C LEU A 83 -27.16 -22.97 4.75
N ALA A 84 -27.39 -22.29 5.88
CA ALA A 84 -28.61 -21.53 6.16
C ALA A 84 -28.51 -20.05 5.77
N ALA A 85 -27.41 -19.62 5.13
CA ALA A 85 -27.22 -18.25 4.67
C ALA A 85 -28.22 -17.86 3.56
N GLU A 86 -28.59 -18.82 2.71
CA GLU A 86 -29.67 -18.66 1.73
C GLU A 86 -31.03 -19.07 2.31
N GLU A 87 -32.10 -18.39 1.87
CA GLU A 87 -33.46 -18.66 2.35
C GLU A 87 -33.93 -20.09 2.03
N SER A 88 -33.52 -20.66 0.89
CA SER A 88 -33.86 -22.03 0.49
C SER A 88 -33.21 -23.08 1.41
N GLY A 89 -31.91 -22.92 1.69
CA GLY A 89 -31.16 -23.76 2.62
C GLY A 89 -31.66 -23.62 4.06
N PHE A 90 -31.97 -22.39 4.49
CA PHE A 90 -32.58 -22.12 5.79
C PHE A 90 -33.91 -22.85 5.94
N CYS A 91 -34.84 -22.72 4.97
CA CYS A 91 -36.15 -23.37 5.02
C CYS A 91 -36.01 -24.89 5.10
N LEU A 92 -35.10 -25.48 4.33
CA LEU A 92 -34.84 -26.92 4.35
C LEU A 92 -34.31 -27.37 5.72
N LEU A 93 -33.29 -26.70 6.27
CA LEU A 93 -32.73 -27.05 7.58
C LEU A 93 -33.72 -26.82 8.73
N GLN A 94 -34.57 -25.81 8.61
CA GLN A 94 -35.67 -25.53 9.55
C GLN A 94 -36.72 -26.65 9.50
N GLU A 95 -37.20 -27.05 8.31
CA GLU A 95 -38.17 -28.14 8.13
C GLU A 95 -37.62 -29.47 8.67
N LYS A 96 -36.33 -29.71 8.46
CA LYS A 96 -35.59 -30.87 8.94
C LYS A 96 -35.27 -30.84 10.44
N GLY A 97 -35.64 -29.76 11.15
CA GLY A 97 -35.44 -29.60 12.60
C GLY A 97 -33.99 -29.29 13.02
N VAL A 98 -33.05 -29.20 12.08
CA VAL A 98 -31.62 -29.03 12.35
C VAL A 98 -31.35 -27.69 13.07
N LEU A 99 -31.96 -26.60 12.61
CA LEU A 99 -31.73 -25.27 13.17
C LEU A 99 -32.19 -25.14 14.62
N VAL A 100 -33.36 -25.69 14.96
CA VAL A 100 -33.85 -25.68 16.34
C VAL A 100 -32.92 -26.48 17.24
N SER A 101 -32.57 -27.70 16.85
CA SER A 101 -31.71 -28.57 17.65
C SER A 101 -30.28 -28.05 17.81
N MET A 102 -29.72 -27.41 16.79
CA MET A 102 -28.35 -26.92 16.81
C MET A 102 -28.22 -25.49 17.34
N PHE A 103 -29.23 -24.63 17.31
CA PHE A 103 -29.07 -23.22 17.71
C PHE A 103 -29.91 -22.82 18.93
N VAL A 104 -30.87 -23.64 19.37
CA VAL A 104 -31.66 -23.38 20.57
C VAL A 104 -31.08 -24.20 21.74
N PRO A 105 -30.49 -23.56 22.77
CA PRO A 105 -29.70 -24.25 23.78
C PRO A 105 -30.44 -25.21 24.72
N ASP A 106 -31.77 -25.32 24.64
CA ASP A 106 -32.58 -26.13 25.56
C ASP A 106 -32.14 -27.61 25.63
N GLY A 107 -31.42 -28.12 24.61
CA GLY A 107 -30.81 -29.45 24.57
C GLY A 107 -29.30 -29.53 24.85
N TRP A 108 -28.58 -28.40 24.89
CA TRP A 108 -27.12 -28.36 25.11
C TRP A 108 -26.72 -28.57 26.57
N HIS A 109 -27.69 -28.49 27.47
CA HIS A 109 -27.48 -28.49 28.91
C HIS A 109 -27.13 -29.87 29.51
N VAL A 110 -26.87 -30.89 28.69
CA VAL A 110 -26.42 -32.21 29.19
C VAL A 110 -24.91 -32.44 29.05
N LEU A 111 -24.16 -31.60 28.33
CA LEU A 111 -22.69 -31.77 28.20
C LEU A 111 -21.98 -30.41 28.23
N GLY A 112 -20.78 -30.34 28.80
CA GLY A 112 -20.01 -29.11 29.04
C GLY A 112 -19.59 -28.28 27.81
N LEU A 113 -20.17 -28.50 26.64
CA LEU A 113 -19.84 -27.87 25.36
C LEU A 113 -19.98 -26.35 25.39
N TRP A 114 -21.07 -25.81 25.95
CA TRP A 114 -21.29 -24.36 26.00
C TRP A 114 -20.24 -23.61 26.84
N LYS A 115 -19.57 -24.29 27.77
CA LYS A 115 -18.45 -23.70 28.53
C LYS A 115 -17.23 -23.44 27.65
N ASN A 116 -17.08 -24.17 26.55
CA ASN A 116 -15.98 -23.98 25.61
C ASN A 116 -16.23 -22.72 24.76
N ALA A 117 -15.24 -21.82 24.74
CA ALA A 117 -15.32 -20.57 23.97
C ALA A 117 -15.41 -20.82 22.45
N SER A 118 -14.79 -21.89 21.94
CA SER A 118 -14.88 -22.26 20.52
C SER A 118 -16.32 -22.54 20.08
N VAL A 119 -17.12 -23.19 20.94
CA VAL A 119 -18.53 -23.49 20.67
C VAL A 119 -19.36 -22.22 20.64
N ARG A 120 -19.18 -21.32 21.61
CA ARG A 120 -19.88 -20.02 21.63
C ARG A 120 -19.50 -19.16 20.43
N CYS A 121 -18.24 -19.17 20.04
CA CYS A 121 -17.75 -18.49 18.84
C CYS A 121 -18.36 -19.09 17.56
N GLY A 122 -18.36 -20.43 17.42
CA GLY A 122 -18.97 -21.12 16.29
C GLY A 122 -20.48 -20.93 16.20
N TRP A 123 -21.17 -20.89 17.34
CA TRP A 123 -22.60 -20.57 17.42
C TRP A 123 -22.86 -19.15 16.91
N LEU A 124 -22.15 -18.14 17.42
CA LEU A 124 -22.28 -16.76 16.96
C LEU A 124 -21.96 -16.62 15.47
N GLN A 125 -20.93 -17.30 14.97
CA GLN A 125 -20.56 -17.26 13.56
C GLN A 125 -21.63 -17.93 12.68
N GLY A 126 -22.21 -19.04 13.14
CA GLY A 126 -23.35 -19.67 12.49
C GLY A 126 -24.57 -18.75 12.45
N LEU A 127 -24.88 -18.06 13.56
CA LEU A 127 -25.96 -17.06 13.62
C LEU A 127 -25.70 -15.89 12.65
N TRP A 128 -24.48 -15.37 12.60
CA TRP A 128 -24.09 -14.32 11.67
C TRP A 128 -24.33 -14.75 10.21
N ASN A 129 -23.90 -15.96 9.86
CA ASN A 129 -24.04 -16.50 8.51
C ASN A 129 -25.51 -16.66 8.10
N MET A 130 -26.40 -17.11 9.00
CA MET A 130 -27.83 -17.26 8.67
C MET A 130 -28.61 -15.94 8.69
N LEU A 131 -28.13 -14.92 9.41
CA LEU A 131 -28.79 -13.63 9.56
C LEU A 131 -28.64 -12.76 8.30
N GLN A 132 -29.03 -13.27 7.15
CA GLN A 132 -28.97 -12.57 5.86
C GLN A 132 -30.36 -12.33 5.27
N HIS A 133 -31.40 -12.98 5.81
CA HIS A 133 -32.76 -12.91 5.31
C HIS A 133 -33.81 -12.81 6.45
N PRO A 134 -35.06 -12.38 6.13
CA PRO A 134 -36.09 -12.15 7.15
C PRO A 134 -36.53 -13.40 7.95
N PRO A 135 -36.68 -14.60 7.36
CA PRO A 135 -37.03 -15.81 8.12
C PRO A 135 -36.07 -16.14 9.26
N ALA A 136 -34.76 -15.91 9.08
CA ALA A 136 -33.78 -16.06 10.16
C ALA A 136 -34.04 -15.09 11.31
N MET A 137 -34.38 -13.83 11.02
CA MET A 137 -34.70 -12.84 12.07
C MET A 137 -35.96 -13.24 12.87
N ASP A 138 -37.00 -13.74 12.21
CA ASP A 138 -38.19 -14.25 12.88
C ASP A 138 -37.87 -15.48 13.75
N PHE A 139 -37.00 -16.36 13.28
CA PHE A 139 -36.49 -17.47 14.06
C PHE A 139 -35.76 -17.00 15.32
N PHE A 140 -34.97 -15.93 15.26
CA PHE A 140 -34.24 -15.40 16.42
C PHE A 140 -35.19 -14.83 17.47
N CYS A 141 -36.22 -14.10 17.02
CA CYS A 141 -37.26 -13.55 17.88
C CYS A 141 -38.04 -14.64 18.61
N ARG A 142 -38.50 -15.68 17.89
CA ARG A 142 -39.37 -16.72 18.44
C ARG A 142 -38.66 -17.66 19.43
N ASN A 143 -37.34 -17.84 19.29
CA ASN A 143 -36.59 -18.83 20.07
C ASN A 143 -35.69 -18.20 21.15
N GLY A 144 -35.90 -16.92 21.51
CA GLY A 144 -35.16 -16.27 22.61
C GLY A 144 -33.66 -16.05 22.34
N ILE A 145 -33.22 -16.17 21.08
CA ILE A 145 -31.80 -16.04 20.69
C ILE A 145 -31.27 -14.64 21.00
N ILE A 146 -32.09 -13.60 20.84
CA ILE A 146 -31.71 -12.20 21.10
C ILE A 146 -31.21 -12.01 22.53
N THR A 147 -31.90 -12.58 23.52
CA THR A 147 -31.50 -12.48 24.94
C THR A 147 -30.17 -13.17 25.19
N LEU A 148 -29.92 -14.31 24.56
CA LEU A 148 -28.64 -15.02 24.66
C LEU A 148 -27.50 -14.22 24.04
N VAL A 149 -27.72 -13.63 22.86
CA VAL A 149 -26.73 -12.75 22.21
C VAL A 149 -26.42 -11.53 23.10
N LEU A 150 -27.42 -10.88 23.70
CA LEU A 150 -27.21 -9.77 24.63
C LEU A 150 -26.36 -10.17 25.85
N ASN A 151 -26.56 -11.38 26.38
CA ASN A 151 -25.76 -11.89 27.50
C ASN A 151 -24.30 -12.15 27.11
N LEU A 152 -24.04 -12.64 25.90
CA LEU A 152 -22.68 -12.88 25.38
C LEU A 152 -21.87 -11.62 25.11
N GLN A 153 -22.50 -10.44 25.17
CA GLN A 153 -21.77 -9.17 25.09
C GLN A 153 -20.80 -9.00 26.26
N ASN A 154 -21.07 -9.65 27.40
CA ASN A 154 -20.23 -9.61 28.59
C ASN A 154 -19.41 -10.91 28.77
N ASP A 155 -19.15 -11.65 27.70
CA ASP A 155 -18.34 -12.88 27.74
C ASP A 155 -16.86 -12.58 28.06
N GLU A 156 -16.18 -13.51 28.73
CA GLU A 156 -14.75 -13.39 29.06
C GLU A 156 -13.87 -13.31 27.79
N SER A 157 -14.31 -13.89 26.68
CA SER A 157 -13.59 -13.86 25.41
C SER A 157 -13.85 -12.55 24.65
N LEU A 158 -12.75 -11.86 24.30
CA LEU A 158 -12.77 -10.67 23.46
C LEU A 158 -13.31 -10.95 22.05
N PHE A 159 -13.06 -12.14 21.49
CA PHE A 159 -13.54 -12.52 20.15
C PHE A 159 -15.07 -12.67 20.14
N ILE A 160 -15.63 -13.32 21.17
CA ILE A 160 -17.09 -13.50 21.35
C ILE A 160 -17.76 -12.15 21.55
N THR A 161 -17.20 -11.30 22.42
CA THR A 161 -17.71 -9.94 22.65
C THR A 161 -17.72 -9.12 21.35
N SER A 162 -16.64 -9.20 20.57
CA SER A 162 -16.52 -8.48 19.29
C SER A 162 -17.56 -8.93 18.27
N LEU A 163 -17.68 -10.25 18.06
CA LEU A 163 -18.65 -10.83 17.11
C LEU A 163 -20.09 -10.57 17.54
N THR A 164 -20.39 -10.67 18.85
CA THR A 164 -21.68 -10.29 19.42
C THR A 164 -22.04 -8.85 19.07
N ASN A 165 -21.10 -7.90 19.22
CA ASN A 165 -21.37 -6.52 18.89
C ASN A 165 -21.66 -6.30 17.39
N GLN A 166 -20.99 -7.05 16.50
CA GLN A 166 -21.29 -7.02 15.06
C GLN A 166 -22.70 -7.55 14.80
N ILE A 167 -23.08 -8.68 15.38
CA ILE A 167 -24.41 -9.28 15.24
C ILE A 167 -25.50 -8.31 15.73
N LEU A 168 -25.32 -7.70 16.91
CA LEU A 168 -26.29 -6.74 17.46
C LEU A 168 -26.46 -5.51 16.57
N ALA A 169 -25.36 -4.98 16.00
CA ALA A 169 -25.43 -3.87 15.06
C ALA A 169 -26.13 -4.27 13.74
N HIS A 170 -25.88 -5.49 13.25
CA HIS A 170 -26.54 -6.02 12.07
C HIS A 170 -28.05 -6.24 12.30
N ILE A 171 -28.46 -6.78 13.46
CA ILE A 171 -29.87 -6.91 13.84
C ILE A 171 -30.58 -5.54 13.82
N LEU A 172 -29.94 -4.51 14.38
CA LEU A 172 -30.47 -3.15 14.36
C LEU A 172 -30.62 -2.61 12.92
N ASN A 173 -29.66 -2.91 12.05
CA ASN A 173 -29.71 -2.54 10.63
C ASN A 173 -30.81 -3.25 9.85
N CYS A 174 -31.04 -4.55 10.10
CA CYS A 174 -32.12 -5.30 9.45
C CYS A 174 -33.51 -4.82 9.90
N SER A 175 -33.63 -4.31 11.13
CA SER A 175 -34.92 -3.94 11.73
C SER A 175 -35.44 -2.57 11.26
N MET A 176 -34.56 -1.58 11.02
CA MET A 176 -34.96 -0.17 10.86
C MET A 176 -35.52 0.28 9.48
N PRO A 177 -35.05 -0.19 8.31
CA PRO A 177 -35.60 0.20 7.02
C PRO A 177 -37.09 -0.11 6.86
N ARG A 178 -37.59 -1.10 7.61
CA ARG A 178 -38.98 -1.58 7.52
C ARG A 178 -39.91 -0.86 8.48
N VAL A 179 -39.43 -0.37 9.62
CA VAL A 179 -40.22 0.39 10.61
C VAL A 179 -40.63 1.78 10.08
N LEU A 180 -39.86 2.36 9.15
CA LEU A 180 -40.09 3.72 8.62
C LEU A 180 -40.75 3.74 7.23
N GLY A 181 -40.94 2.58 6.58
CA GLY A 181 -41.53 2.48 5.24
C GLY A 181 -43.05 2.68 5.17
N ASN A 182 -43.69 3.21 6.21
CA ASN A 182 -45.14 3.45 6.23
C ASN A 182 -45.55 4.86 5.75
N ASP A 183 -44.61 5.74 5.41
CA ASP A 183 -44.93 7.05 4.84
C ASP A 183 -44.41 7.16 3.40
N THR A 184 -45.37 7.29 2.48
CA THR A 184 -45.25 7.69 1.06
C THR A 184 -44.74 6.64 0.05
N ASP A 185 -45.60 5.72 -0.36
CA ASP A 185 -46.21 5.76 -1.71
C ASP A 185 -47.04 4.49 -1.98
N SER A 186 -48.23 4.71 -2.54
CA SER A 186 -49.20 3.69 -2.87
C SER A 186 -48.83 2.92 -4.14
N THR A 187 -49.29 1.66 -4.20
CA THR A 187 -49.39 0.75 -5.35
C THR A 187 -48.20 -0.17 -5.66
N ALA A 188 -48.07 -1.26 -4.89
CA ALA A 188 -47.74 -2.60 -5.41
C ALA A 188 -48.13 -3.65 -4.35
N GLU A 189 -48.81 -4.71 -4.79
CA GLU A 189 -49.26 -5.83 -3.96
C GLU A 189 -48.06 -6.59 -3.37
N GLY A 190 -48.05 -6.76 -2.05
CA GLY A 190 -46.99 -7.46 -1.30
C GLY A 190 -46.52 -6.73 -0.05
N GLN A 191 -47.43 -6.16 0.75
CA GLN A 191 -47.10 -5.48 2.01
C GLN A 191 -46.67 -6.50 3.07
N ALA A 192 -45.36 -6.62 3.33
CA ALA A 192 -44.85 -7.32 4.50
C ALA A 192 -45.09 -6.46 5.75
N LEU A 193 -46.11 -6.83 6.52
CA LEU A 193 -46.42 -6.26 7.83
C LEU A 193 -45.15 -6.29 8.71
N VAL A 194 -44.66 -5.14 9.18
CA VAL A 194 -43.55 -5.09 10.15
C VAL A 194 -43.99 -5.86 11.39
N SER A 195 -43.28 -6.95 11.71
CA SER A 195 -43.56 -7.74 12.91
C SER A 195 -43.35 -6.87 14.16
N SER A 196 -44.34 -6.84 15.07
CA SER A 196 -44.25 -6.17 16.38
C SER A 196 -42.99 -6.59 17.16
N ASP A 197 -42.52 -7.80 16.90
CA ASP A 197 -41.40 -8.41 17.59
C ASP A 197 -40.07 -7.71 17.24
N TRP A 198 -39.92 -7.21 16.01
CA TRP A 198 -38.68 -6.55 15.56
C TRP A 198 -38.50 -5.16 16.20
N VAL A 199 -39.61 -4.44 16.42
CA VAL A 199 -39.63 -3.17 17.15
C VAL A 199 -39.27 -3.41 18.62
N SER A 200 -39.80 -4.47 19.22
CA SER A 200 -39.45 -4.88 20.59
C SER A 200 -37.96 -5.18 20.71
N VAL A 201 -37.38 -5.94 19.77
CA VAL A 201 -35.94 -6.26 19.74
C VAL A 201 -35.08 -5.00 19.63
N THR A 202 -35.43 -4.07 18.73
CA THR A 202 -34.70 -2.80 18.60
C THR A 202 -34.70 -2.02 19.92
N THR A 203 -35.85 -1.93 20.57
CA THR A 203 -36.01 -1.24 21.87
C THR A 203 -35.21 -1.94 22.98
N GLU A 204 -35.21 -3.27 22.99
CA GLU A 204 -34.45 -4.11 23.93
C GLU A 204 -32.94 -3.84 23.82
N ILE A 205 -32.39 -3.85 22.59
CA ILE A 205 -30.97 -3.62 22.33
C ILE A 205 -30.57 -2.18 22.72
N MET A 206 -31.37 -1.18 22.35
CA MET A 206 -31.11 0.23 22.73
C MET A 206 -31.12 0.41 24.25
N SER A 207 -32.10 -0.19 24.94
CA SER A 207 -32.22 -0.13 26.40
C SER A 207 -31.07 -0.86 27.10
N HIS A 208 -30.63 -1.99 26.55
CA HIS A 208 -29.45 -2.73 27.04
C HIS A 208 -28.17 -1.90 26.90
N MET A 209 -27.97 -1.23 25.78
CA MET A 209 -26.80 -0.36 25.57
C MET A 209 -26.77 0.81 26.55
N SER A 210 -27.89 1.51 26.73
CA SER A 210 -27.99 2.62 27.70
C SER A 210 -27.70 2.14 29.13
N ARG A 211 -28.28 1.01 29.56
CA ARG A 211 -27.98 0.39 30.88
C ARG A 211 -26.52 -0.01 31.04
N SER A 212 -25.91 -0.56 29.98
CA SER A 212 -24.50 -0.99 30.02
C SER A 212 -23.55 0.20 30.20
N LEU A 213 -23.82 1.32 29.53
CA LEU A 213 -23.02 2.55 29.65
C LEU A 213 -23.25 3.28 30.99
N ALA A 214 -24.44 3.15 31.58
CA ALA A 214 -24.76 3.69 32.90
C ALA A 214 -24.23 2.84 34.06
N SER A 215 -23.64 1.67 33.79
CA SER A 215 -23.10 0.77 34.80
C SER A 215 -21.89 1.36 35.56
N GLU A 216 -21.63 0.81 36.74
CA GLU A 216 -20.40 1.07 37.50
C GLU A 216 -19.29 0.07 37.16
N ASP A 217 -19.63 -1.07 36.55
CA ASP A 217 -18.69 -2.13 36.19
C ASP A 217 -18.03 -1.88 34.82
N GLN A 218 -16.70 -1.74 34.83
CA GLN A 218 -15.91 -1.54 33.61
C GLN A 218 -16.05 -2.69 32.61
N ALA A 219 -16.25 -3.93 33.09
CA ALA A 219 -16.42 -5.10 32.22
C ALA A 219 -17.71 -5.04 31.39
N VAL A 220 -18.71 -4.29 31.87
CA VAL A 220 -19.99 -4.06 31.17
C VAL A 220 -19.95 -2.79 30.30
N ILE A 221 -19.28 -1.73 30.78
CA ILE A 221 -19.16 -0.46 30.04
C ILE A 221 -18.37 -0.66 28.74
N LEU A 222 -17.27 -1.42 28.79
CA LEU A 222 -16.34 -1.58 27.67
C LEU A 222 -17.00 -2.20 26.42
N PRO A 223 -17.71 -3.34 26.50
CA PRO A 223 -18.48 -3.88 25.39
C PRO A 223 -19.57 -2.92 24.88
N GLY A 224 -20.25 -2.21 25.79
CA GLY A 224 -21.28 -1.22 25.44
C GLY A 224 -20.75 -0.06 24.59
N LEU A 225 -19.60 0.51 24.96
CA LEU A 225 -18.93 1.56 24.17
C LEU A 225 -18.51 1.04 22.79
N ARG A 226 -18.00 -0.20 22.72
CA ARG A 226 -17.62 -0.84 21.45
C ARG A 226 -18.83 -1.04 20.53
N LEU A 227 -19.96 -1.51 21.07
CA LEU A 227 -21.21 -1.65 20.31
C LEU A 227 -21.67 -0.28 19.79
N LEU A 228 -21.67 0.76 20.63
CA LEU A 228 -22.07 2.10 20.23
C LEU A 228 -21.21 2.63 19.07
N ALA A 229 -19.89 2.43 19.13
CA ALA A 229 -18.99 2.84 18.04
C ALA A 229 -19.31 2.10 16.72
N ILE A 230 -19.61 0.79 16.79
CA ILE A 230 -20.02 -0.01 15.62
C ILE A 230 -21.33 0.51 15.06
N VAL A 231 -22.34 0.75 15.90
CA VAL A 231 -23.67 1.25 15.48
C VAL A 231 -23.58 2.63 14.84
N LEU A 232 -22.82 3.57 15.42
CA LEU A 232 -22.61 4.89 14.83
C LEU A 232 -21.89 4.84 13.48
N THR A 233 -21.09 3.81 13.25
CA THR A 233 -20.37 3.60 11.99
C THR A 233 -21.25 2.92 10.94
N GLN A 234 -21.92 1.82 11.30
CA GLN A 234 -22.58 0.92 10.35
C GLN A 234 -24.07 1.22 10.13
N CYS A 235 -24.73 1.89 11.07
CA CYS A 235 -26.17 2.09 10.95
C CYS A 235 -26.55 3.31 10.11
N GLY A 236 -27.83 3.45 9.77
CA GLY A 236 -28.39 4.65 9.13
C GLY A 236 -29.09 5.60 10.10
N ASP A 237 -29.42 6.80 9.64
CA ASP A 237 -30.44 7.65 10.28
C ASP A 237 -31.85 7.04 10.08
N PRO A 238 -32.81 7.22 11.03
CA PRO A 238 -32.76 8.02 12.26
C PRO A 238 -32.23 7.27 13.49
N LEU A 239 -31.84 5.99 13.35
CA LEU A 239 -31.41 5.15 14.48
C LEU A 239 -30.25 5.78 15.28
N LYS A 240 -29.24 6.33 14.59
CA LYS A 240 -28.11 7.01 15.23
C LYS A 240 -28.56 8.14 16.16
N ARG A 241 -29.45 9.02 15.67
CA ARG A 241 -29.97 10.15 16.44
C ARG A 241 -30.82 9.70 17.62
N LEU A 242 -31.67 8.69 17.43
CA LEU A 242 -32.47 8.13 18.52
C LEU A 242 -31.58 7.52 19.58
N LEU A 243 -30.62 6.69 19.20
CA LEU A 243 -29.68 6.05 20.13
C LEU A 243 -28.81 7.09 20.85
N TRP A 244 -28.26 8.07 20.14
CA TRP A 244 -27.42 9.11 20.73
C TRP A 244 -28.12 9.83 21.90
N LYS A 245 -29.42 10.15 21.74
CA LYS A 245 -30.22 10.76 22.81
C LYS A 245 -30.31 9.90 24.07
N HIS A 246 -30.30 8.56 23.95
CA HIS A 246 -30.39 7.64 25.09
C HIS A 246 -29.05 7.40 25.79
N VAL A 247 -27.93 7.71 25.12
CA VAL A 247 -26.58 7.42 25.63
C VAL A 247 -25.78 8.67 25.95
N LEU A 248 -26.24 9.87 25.55
CA LEU A 248 -25.51 11.12 25.76
C LEU A 248 -25.20 11.39 27.25
N GLU A 249 -26.18 11.28 28.14
CA GLU A 249 -25.97 11.49 29.58
C GLU A 249 -24.99 10.47 30.18
N PRO A 250 -25.12 9.14 29.94
CA PRO A 250 -24.09 8.18 30.31
C PRO A 250 -22.69 8.52 29.78
N LEU A 251 -22.57 8.97 28.53
CA LEU A 251 -21.29 9.34 27.93
C LEU A 251 -20.67 10.58 28.59
N GLU A 252 -21.48 11.58 28.96
CA GLU A 252 -21.01 12.77 29.69
C GLU A 252 -20.44 12.40 31.06
N VAL A 253 -21.11 11.50 31.78
CA VAL A 253 -20.61 10.99 33.07
C VAL A 253 -19.30 10.21 32.88
N LEU A 254 -19.23 9.36 31.85
CA LEU A 254 -18.04 8.56 31.54
C LEU A 254 -16.85 9.42 31.08
N ALA A 255 -17.07 10.51 30.33
CA ALA A 255 -16.01 11.40 29.87
C ALA A 255 -15.34 12.17 31.04
N ILE A 256 -16.08 12.39 32.13
CA ILE A 256 -15.57 13.00 33.36
C ILE A 256 -14.93 11.94 34.27
N ARG A 257 -15.43 10.70 34.22
CA ARG A 257 -14.92 9.57 35.00
C ARG A 257 -13.54 9.17 34.49
N LYS A 258 -12.55 9.19 35.38
CA LYS A 258 -11.16 8.85 35.03
C LYS A 258 -10.98 7.33 34.94
N GLY A 259 -10.46 6.83 33.82
CA GLY A 259 -10.11 5.43 33.65
C GLY A 259 -9.42 5.12 32.33
N ASP A 260 -8.11 4.84 32.38
CA ASP A 260 -7.25 4.60 31.21
C ASP A 260 -7.77 3.50 30.26
N SER A 261 -8.46 2.49 30.79
CA SER A 261 -9.03 1.37 30.01
C SER A 261 -10.25 1.76 29.17
N LEU A 262 -11.00 2.80 29.58
CA LEU A 262 -12.22 3.26 28.91
C LEU A 262 -11.94 4.36 27.87
N THR A 263 -10.76 4.97 27.90
CA THR A 263 -10.42 6.05 26.98
C THR A 263 -10.39 5.60 25.51
N PRO A 264 -9.72 4.51 25.11
CA PRO A 264 -9.74 4.06 23.71
C PRO A 264 -11.15 3.80 23.13
N PRO A 265 -12.06 3.05 23.79
CA PRO A 265 -13.41 2.83 23.28
C PRO A 265 -14.28 4.09 23.32
N MET A 266 -14.10 4.98 24.32
CA MET A 266 -14.76 6.29 24.34
C MET A 266 -14.33 7.13 23.13
N MET A 267 -13.04 7.15 22.80
CA MET A 267 -12.54 7.86 21.63
C MET A 267 -13.09 7.28 20.33
N ALA A 268 -13.22 5.96 20.22
CA ALA A 268 -13.85 5.32 19.07
C ALA A 268 -15.31 5.77 18.88
N VAL A 269 -16.08 5.91 19.97
CA VAL A 269 -17.45 6.45 19.93
C VAL A 269 -17.45 7.90 19.44
N LEU A 270 -16.61 8.76 20.01
CA LEU A 270 -16.55 10.18 19.63
C LEU A 270 -16.12 10.35 18.16
N GLN A 271 -15.16 9.56 17.70
CA GLN A 271 -14.72 9.55 16.31
C GLN A 271 -15.84 9.09 15.35
N ALA A 272 -16.56 8.03 15.73
CA ALA A 272 -17.71 7.56 14.95
C ALA A 272 -18.82 8.63 14.92
N ALA A 273 -19.13 9.27 16.04
CA ALA A 273 -20.12 10.34 16.14
C ALA A 273 -19.71 11.57 15.31
N ALA A 274 -18.43 11.96 15.36
CA ALA A 274 -17.90 13.11 14.64
C ALA A 274 -18.03 12.97 13.12
N ARG A 275 -18.04 11.73 12.60
CA ARG A 275 -18.25 11.40 11.18
C ARG A 275 -19.71 11.39 10.75
N THR A 276 -20.63 11.82 11.61
CA THR A 276 -22.08 11.85 11.35
C THR A 276 -22.64 13.26 11.54
N PRO A 277 -23.90 13.54 11.12
CA PRO A 277 -24.55 14.82 11.38
C PRO A 277 -24.66 15.21 12.85
N LEU A 278 -24.40 14.28 13.80
CA LEU A 278 -24.37 14.55 15.24
C LEU A 278 -23.31 15.60 15.61
N TYR A 279 -22.20 15.71 14.87
CA TYR A 279 -21.14 16.66 15.18
C TYR A 279 -21.58 18.13 15.06
N ILE A 280 -22.42 18.42 14.06
CA ILE A 280 -22.86 19.78 13.73
C ILE A 280 -23.97 20.26 14.67
N GLN A 281 -24.68 19.32 15.31
CA GLN A 281 -25.83 19.60 16.16
C GLN A 281 -25.37 19.98 17.58
N PRO A 282 -25.57 21.22 18.04
CA PRO A 282 -25.13 21.67 19.36
C PRO A 282 -25.68 20.82 20.51
N GLU A 283 -26.90 20.30 20.36
CA GLU A 283 -27.58 19.47 21.35
C GLU A 283 -26.91 18.10 21.53
N CYS A 284 -26.15 17.64 20.53
CA CYS A 284 -25.45 16.36 20.58
C CYS A 284 -24.08 16.45 21.28
N ARG A 285 -23.55 17.66 21.49
CA ARG A 285 -22.36 17.98 22.31
C ARG A 285 -21.09 17.16 22.00
N VAL A 286 -20.95 16.61 20.80
CA VAL A 286 -19.80 15.78 20.39
C VAL A 286 -18.48 16.55 20.54
N GLU A 287 -18.42 17.79 20.05
CA GLU A 287 -17.23 18.66 20.20
C GLU A 287 -16.89 18.93 21.67
N ALA A 288 -17.89 19.17 22.52
CA ALA A 288 -17.69 19.41 23.94
C ALA A 288 -17.09 18.17 24.64
N LEU A 289 -17.57 16.97 24.31
CA LEU A 289 -17.01 15.72 24.82
C LEU A 289 -15.57 15.49 24.34
N MET A 290 -15.28 15.74 23.06
CA MET A 290 -13.91 15.65 22.52
C MET A 290 -12.97 16.63 23.21
N ASN A 291 -13.43 17.86 23.47
CA ASN A 291 -12.70 18.86 24.23
C ASN A 291 -12.39 18.36 25.65
N VAL A 292 -13.37 17.81 26.38
CA VAL A 292 -13.14 17.23 27.72
C VAL A 292 -12.04 16.16 27.69
N MET A 293 -12.03 15.30 26.67
CA MET A 293 -11.00 14.27 26.50
C MET A 293 -9.61 14.85 26.17
N LEU A 294 -9.53 15.94 25.39
CA LEU A 294 -8.27 16.67 25.14
C LEU A 294 -7.70 17.29 26.42
N TYR A 295 -8.56 17.86 27.27
CA TYR A 295 -8.20 18.51 28.54
C TYR A 295 -7.89 17.52 29.68
N SER A 296 -7.90 16.22 29.40
CA SER A 296 -7.50 15.21 30.37
C SER A 296 -6.04 15.43 30.84
N ARG A 297 -5.77 15.10 32.12
CA ARG A 297 -4.41 15.20 32.70
C ARG A 297 -3.53 14.00 32.35
N ASN A 298 -3.98 13.10 31.50
CA ASN A 298 -3.25 11.90 31.11
C ASN A 298 -2.69 12.08 29.70
N THR A 299 -1.37 11.99 29.58
CA THR A 299 -0.64 12.10 28.31
C THR A 299 -1.19 11.17 27.22
N ASN A 300 -1.52 9.93 27.56
CA ASN A 300 -2.04 8.97 26.59
C ASN A 300 -3.44 9.38 26.10
N GLU A 301 -4.27 9.93 26.97
CA GLU A 301 -5.62 10.38 26.64
C GLU A 301 -5.59 11.61 25.73
N SER A 302 -4.77 12.62 26.05
CA SER A 302 -4.60 13.81 25.20
C SER A 302 -4.01 13.46 23.83
N VAL A 303 -3.03 12.54 23.77
CA VAL A 303 -2.39 12.09 22.51
C VAL A 303 -3.36 11.25 21.67
N LEU A 304 -4.11 10.32 22.27
CA LEU A 304 -5.13 9.53 21.57
C LEU A 304 -6.27 10.42 21.05
N CYS A 305 -6.68 11.42 21.83
CA CYS A 305 -7.70 12.37 21.41
C CYS A 305 -7.22 13.26 20.27
N ALA A 306 -6.01 13.82 20.39
CA ALA A 306 -5.35 14.53 19.31
C ALA A 306 -5.24 13.67 18.04
N ALA A 307 -4.79 12.42 18.14
CA ALA A 307 -4.74 11.49 17.00
C ALA A 307 -6.12 11.22 16.40
N SER A 308 -7.17 11.13 17.21
CA SER A 308 -8.54 10.91 16.72
C SER A 308 -9.09 12.11 15.96
N ILE A 309 -8.78 13.33 16.40
CA ILE A 309 -9.09 14.59 15.68
C ILE A 309 -8.40 14.60 14.32
N LEU A 310 -7.14 14.18 14.28
CA LEU A 310 -6.36 14.05 13.04
C LEU A 310 -6.96 13.03 12.06
N LEU A 311 -7.66 12.01 12.55
CA LEU A 311 -8.35 11.00 11.73
C LEU A 311 -9.77 11.41 11.28
N LEU A 312 -10.17 12.67 11.51
CA LEU A 312 -11.46 13.22 11.05
C LEU A 312 -11.44 13.65 9.57
N GLU A 313 -10.40 13.34 8.80
CA GLU A 313 -10.22 13.71 7.37
C GLU A 313 -11.42 13.42 6.46
N LYS A 314 -12.36 12.53 6.87
CA LYS A 314 -13.59 12.19 6.13
C LYS A 314 -14.85 12.93 6.59
N CYS A 315 -14.74 13.96 7.45
CA CYS A 315 -15.88 14.70 7.99
C CYS A 315 -16.38 15.84 7.08
N VAL A 316 -17.62 16.27 7.34
CA VAL A 316 -18.41 17.20 6.52
C VAL A 316 -17.87 18.66 6.50
N SER A 317 -16.95 19.04 7.40
CA SER A 317 -16.44 20.42 7.50
C SER A 317 -14.92 20.51 7.60
N ILE A 318 -14.26 20.72 6.46
CA ILE A 318 -12.80 20.92 6.32
C ILE A 318 -12.29 22.10 7.15
N ARG A 319 -13.04 23.21 7.21
CA ARG A 319 -12.63 24.40 7.98
C ARG A 319 -12.50 24.10 9.48
N LEU A 320 -13.39 23.29 10.03
CA LEU A 320 -13.34 22.90 11.45
C LEU A 320 -12.13 22.00 11.72
N ILE A 321 -11.87 21.03 10.84
CA ILE A 321 -10.70 20.13 10.94
C ILE A 321 -9.42 20.97 10.86
N GLY A 322 -9.31 21.84 9.86
CA GLY A 322 -8.15 22.72 9.67
C GLY A 322 -7.88 23.60 10.88
N SER A 323 -8.90 24.25 11.42
CA SER A 323 -8.78 25.08 12.63
C SER A 323 -8.35 24.27 13.86
N ALA A 324 -8.90 23.06 14.04
CA ALA A 324 -8.53 22.16 15.14
C ALA A 324 -7.08 21.69 15.01
N VAL A 325 -6.64 21.29 13.82
CA VAL A 325 -5.27 20.86 13.52
C VAL A 325 -4.28 22.01 13.76
N ILE A 326 -4.58 23.21 13.26
CA ILE A 326 -3.73 24.39 13.45
C ILE A 326 -3.63 24.76 14.93
N SER A 327 -4.75 24.70 15.67
CA SER A 327 -4.77 24.93 17.12
C SER A 327 -3.92 23.91 17.88
N LEU A 328 -4.04 22.63 17.52
CA LEU A 328 -3.24 21.55 18.09
C LEU A 328 -1.74 21.74 17.80
N LEU A 329 -1.39 22.12 16.58
CA LEU A 329 -0.01 22.42 16.18
C LEU A 329 0.54 23.65 16.92
N ARG A 330 -0.27 24.69 17.14
CA ARG A 330 0.09 25.87 17.97
C ARG A 330 0.36 25.46 19.42
N ILE A 331 -0.48 24.61 19.99
CA ILE A 331 -0.28 24.06 21.34
C ILE A 331 1.05 23.30 21.42
N CYS A 332 1.38 22.49 20.40
CA CYS A 332 2.61 21.71 20.39
C CYS A 332 3.89 22.54 20.34
N ILE A 333 3.83 23.80 19.89
CA ILE A 333 4.95 24.77 19.93
C ILE A 333 4.87 25.74 21.12
N GLY A 334 3.90 25.55 22.01
CA GLY A 334 3.73 26.38 23.21
C GLY A 334 2.98 27.71 22.99
N HIS A 335 2.27 27.87 21.86
CA HIS A 335 1.39 29.01 21.60
C HIS A 335 -0.03 28.73 22.13
N TYR A 336 -0.57 29.67 22.93
CA TYR A 336 -1.90 29.58 23.52
C TYR A 336 -2.83 30.65 22.91
N PRO A 337 -3.99 30.28 22.34
CA PRO A 337 -5.04 31.25 22.00
C PRO A 337 -5.53 31.97 23.26
N SER A 338 -5.81 33.27 23.16
CA SER A 338 -6.26 34.12 24.27
C SER A 338 -7.53 33.62 24.95
N THR A 339 -8.38 32.88 24.23
CA THR A 339 -9.63 32.26 24.71
C THR A 339 -9.38 31.04 25.62
N ILE A 340 -8.17 30.48 25.60
CA ILE A 340 -7.77 29.23 26.30
C ILE A 340 -7.04 29.51 27.63
N LEU A 341 -6.76 30.79 27.93
CA LEU A 341 -6.04 31.24 29.14
C LEU A 341 -6.76 30.94 30.47
N GLN A 342 -8.00 30.44 30.45
CA GLN A 342 -8.76 30.15 31.68
C GLN A 342 -8.69 28.67 32.15
N VAL A 343 -8.14 27.72 31.38
CA VAL A 343 -8.42 26.28 31.62
C VAL A 343 -7.19 25.36 31.86
N GLY A 344 -5.95 25.81 31.61
CA GLY A 344 -4.74 25.12 32.10
C GLY A 344 -3.65 24.83 31.04
N ASN A 345 -2.50 24.32 31.51
CA ASN A 345 -1.31 24.03 30.69
C ASN A 345 -1.44 22.68 29.96
N PHE A 346 -0.89 22.58 28.74
CA PHE A 346 -0.80 21.34 27.94
C PHE A 346 0.63 20.78 27.90
N PRO A 347 1.29 20.51 29.05
CA PRO A 347 2.72 20.19 29.06
C PRO A 347 3.07 18.93 28.24
N HIS A 348 2.11 18.02 28.08
CA HIS A 348 2.32 16.75 27.39
C HIS A 348 2.24 16.82 25.86
N LEU A 349 1.63 17.88 25.32
CA LEU A 349 1.54 18.07 23.87
C LEU A 349 2.69 18.93 23.34
N ILE A 350 3.26 19.79 24.18
CA ILE A 350 4.42 20.62 23.84
C ILE A 350 5.60 19.70 23.48
N GLY A 351 6.16 19.90 22.28
CA GLY A 351 7.28 19.10 21.77
C GLY A 351 6.91 17.66 21.38
N CYS A 352 5.63 17.28 21.39
CA CYS A 352 5.22 15.92 21.03
C CYS A 352 5.38 15.65 19.53
N CYS A 353 6.55 15.13 19.15
CA CYS A 353 6.91 14.90 17.74
C CYS A 353 5.90 14.03 16.98
N LYS A 354 5.25 13.07 17.65
CA LYS A 354 4.20 12.23 17.03
C LYS A 354 3.01 13.07 16.58
N ILE A 355 2.48 13.90 17.47
CA ILE A 355 1.33 14.76 17.18
C ILE A 355 1.69 15.84 16.17
N GLN A 356 2.88 16.45 16.29
CA GLN A 356 3.36 17.44 15.34
C GLN A 356 3.47 16.88 13.92
N ARG A 357 4.07 15.69 13.76
CA ARG A 357 4.17 15.01 12.46
C ARG A 357 2.81 14.69 11.87
N CYS A 358 1.94 14.03 12.64
CA CYS A 358 0.61 13.66 12.17
C CYS A 358 -0.23 14.91 11.86
N GLY A 359 -0.12 15.97 12.66
CA GLY A 359 -0.80 17.24 12.44
C GLY A 359 -0.37 17.94 11.15
N LEU A 360 0.94 17.96 10.86
CA LEU A 360 1.46 18.49 9.61
C LEU A 360 1.08 17.63 8.40
N ASP A 361 1.04 16.30 8.54
CA ASP A 361 0.56 15.39 7.49
C ASP A 361 -0.89 15.67 7.12
N VAL A 362 -1.77 15.73 8.13
CA VAL A 362 -3.20 16.05 7.96
C VAL A 362 -3.37 17.43 7.38
N LEU A 363 -2.67 18.44 7.92
CA LEU A 363 -2.70 19.81 7.40
C LEU A 363 -2.31 19.83 5.92
N GLY A 364 -1.32 19.04 5.51
CA GLY A 364 -0.96 18.88 4.10
C GLY A 364 -2.03 18.16 3.27
N SER A 365 -2.76 17.18 3.83
CA SER A 365 -3.86 16.48 3.14
C SER A 365 -5.10 17.37 2.91
N LEU A 366 -5.28 18.43 3.70
CA LEU A 366 -6.41 19.36 3.55
C LEU A 366 -6.36 20.22 2.28
N THR A 367 -5.26 20.21 1.52
CA THR A 367 -5.12 20.96 0.26
C THR A 367 -6.09 20.52 -0.84
N VAL A 368 -6.65 19.31 -0.73
CA VAL A 368 -7.68 18.79 -1.66
C VAL A 368 -8.97 19.65 -1.65
N TYR A 369 -9.14 20.50 -0.64
CA TYR A 369 -10.39 21.20 -0.35
C TYR A 369 -10.24 22.73 -0.41
N GLU A 370 -9.60 23.21 -1.49
CA GLU A 370 -9.06 24.55 -1.80
C GLU A 370 -9.95 25.81 -1.57
N GLU A 371 -11.09 25.71 -0.90
CA GLU A 371 -12.15 26.73 -0.91
C GLU A 371 -11.93 27.93 0.05
N SER A 372 -10.86 27.95 0.86
CA SER A 372 -10.71 28.91 1.97
C SER A 372 -9.33 29.58 2.05
N MET A 373 -9.25 30.83 1.57
CA MET A 373 -8.03 31.66 1.65
C MET A 373 -7.52 31.89 3.08
N ASP A 374 -8.41 32.06 4.07
CA ASP A 374 -8.02 32.24 5.47
C ASP A 374 -7.28 31.01 6.02
N LEU A 375 -7.76 29.81 5.63
CA LEU A 375 -7.17 28.54 6.05
C LEU A 375 -5.81 28.35 5.41
N ILE A 376 -5.67 28.70 4.12
CA ILE A 376 -4.39 28.68 3.40
C ILE A 376 -3.36 29.55 4.13
N GLN A 377 -3.72 30.80 4.47
CA GLN A 377 -2.82 31.72 5.17
C GLN A 377 -2.42 31.19 6.56
N GLU A 378 -3.37 30.71 7.35
CA GLU A 378 -3.08 30.16 8.68
C GLU A 378 -2.23 28.88 8.60
N ALA A 379 -2.47 28.02 7.62
CA ALA A 379 -1.70 26.81 7.37
C ALA A 379 -0.23 27.14 7.04
N PHE A 380 0.01 28.09 6.13
CA PHE A 380 1.36 28.54 5.82
C PHE A 380 2.05 29.18 7.01
N ALA A 381 1.34 30.02 7.77
CA ALA A 381 1.90 30.68 8.94
C ALA A 381 2.39 29.66 9.98
N ILE A 382 1.60 28.62 10.27
CA ILE A 382 2.02 27.59 11.21
C ILE A 382 3.17 26.74 10.65
N ILE A 383 3.12 26.34 9.37
CA ILE A 383 4.20 25.56 8.73
C ILE A 383 5.53 26.33 8.78
N LEU A 384 5.51 27.62 8.43
CA LEU A 384 6.70 28.47 8.48
C LEU A 384 7.22 28.64 9.91
N GLN A 385 6.35 28.76 10.92
CA GLN A 385 6.76 28.77 12.33
C GLN A 385 7.51 27.49 12.72
N TYR A 386 7.04 26.31 12.29
CA TYR A 386 7.74 25.06 12.52
C TYR A 386 9.12 25.03 11.85
N MET A 387 9.21 25.54 10.62
CA MET A 387 10.47 25.63 9.89
C MET A 387 11.44 26.65 10.50
N GLN A 388 10.95 27.74 11.09
CA GLN A 388 11.78 28.75 11.73
C GLN A 388 12.24 28.37 13.15
N SER A 389 11.54 27.43 13.79
CA SER A 389 11.83 27.00 15.16
C SER A 389 13.11 26.17 15.22
N PRO A 390 14.13 26.60 15.98
CA PRO A 390 15.40 25.86 16.10
C PRO A 390 15.23 24.52 16.84
N ASP A 391 14.24 24.41 17.72
CA ASP A 391 13.98 23.22 18.54
C ASP A 391 13.15 22.16 17.80
N SER A 392 12.74 22.43 16.55
CA SER A 392 12.00 21.46 15.75
C SER A 392 12.85 20.21 15.48
N HIS A 393 12.28 19.04 15.79
CA HIS A 393 12.90 17.76 15.49
C HIS A 393 13.00 17.54 13.97
N ALA A 394 14.08 16.89 13.50
CA ALA A 394 14.34 16.72 12.06
C ALA A 394 13.16 16.08 11.30
N THR A 395 12.53 15.06 11.89
CA THR A 395 11.35 14.42 11.28
C THR A 395 10.13 15.32 11.21
N VAL A 396 9.99 16.28 12.14
CA VAL A 396 8.91 17.28 12.14
C VAL A 396 9.17 18.30 11.05
N LEU A 397 10.43 18.76 10.90
CA LEU A 397 10.84 19.62 9.79
C LEU A 397 10.60 18.95 8.43
N LYS A 398 10.93 17.66 8.26
CA LYS A 398 10.58 16.90 7.05
C LYS A 398 9.08 16.92 6.76
N LYS A 399 8.23 16.76 7.77
CA LYS A 399 6.77 16.88 7.60
C LYS A 399 6.30 18.30 7.29
N ALA A 400 6.96 19.32 7.86
CA ALA A 400 6.68 20.71 7.54
C ALA A 400 7.03 21.03 6.07
N HIS A 401 8.17 20.55 5.57
CA HIS A 401 8.54 20.65 4.16
C HIS A 401 7.52 19.95 3.24
N GLN A 402 7.11 18.72 3.57
CA GLN A 402 6.10 17.97 2.80
C GLN A 402 4.75 18.69 2.77
N ALA A 403 4.30 19.21 3.92
CA ALA A 403 3.08 20.00 4.00
C ALA A 403 3.21 21.30 3.18
N ALA A 404 4.32 22.02 3.32
CA ALA A 404 4.61 23.23 2.54
C ALA A 404 4.48 22.92 1.05
N LEU A 405 5.16 21.90 0.53
CA LEU A 405 5.12 21.53 -0.89
C LEU A 405 3.69 21.39 -1.42
N LYS A 406 2.81 20.71 -0.68
CA LYS A 406 1.40 20.53 -1.06
C LYS A 406 0.66 21.86 -1.12
N TRP A 407 0.80 22.72 -0.11
CA TRP A 407 0.15 24.04 -0.10
C TRP A 407 0.73 24.97 -1.19
N PHE A 408 2.03 24.86 -1.46
CA PHE A 408 2.71 25.59 -2.53
C PHE A 408 2.16 25.23 -3.92
N SER A 409 1.75 23.98 -4.13
CA SER A 409 1.21 23.51 -5.42
C SER A 409 -0.17 24.08 -5.78
N ILE A 410 -0.96 24.52 -4.79
CA ILE A 410 -2.27 25.13 -5.01
C ILE A 410 -2.22 26.67 -4.99
N CYS A 411 -1.16 27.27 -4.47
CA CYS A 411 -1.01 28.72 -4.48
C CYS A 411 -0.62 29.24 -5.86
N SER A 412 -1.42 30.17 -6.39
CA SER A 412 -1.03 30.93 -7.57
C SER A 412 0.20 31.81 -7.28
N PRO A 413 1.28 31.70 -8.08
CA PRO A 413 2.53 32.45 -7.85
C PRO A 413 2.35 33.96 -7.84
N SER A 414 1.35 34.48 -8.53
CA SER A 414 1.09 35.92 -8.64
C SER A 414 0.48 36.56 -7.37
N THR A 415 0.21 35.78 -6.31
CA THR A 415 -0.45 36.26 -5.08
C THR A 415 0.54 36.91 -4.10
N ASP A 416 0.08 37.88 -3.31
CA ASP A 416 0.90 38.49 -2.26
C ASP A 416 1.37 37.48 -1.21
N LEU A 417 0.57 36.43 -0.99
CA LEU A 417 0.94 35.28 -0.17
C LEU A 417 2.19 34.59 -0.71
N TRP A 418 2.32 34.43 -2.02
CA TRP A 418 3.51 33.83 -2.62
C TRP A 418 4.77 34.63 -2.34
N ARG A 419 4.71 35.95 -2.57
CA ARG A 419 5.86 36.84 -2.34
C ARG A 419 6.26 36.88 -0.88
N PHE A 420 5.28 36.88 0.02
CA PHE A 420 5.49 36.84 1.46
C PHE A 420 6.18 35.53 1.88
N VAL A 421 5.61 34.38 1.48
CA VAL A 421 6.12 33.07 1.90
C VAL A 421 7.48 32.77 1.24
N SER A 422 7.70 33.17 -0.02
CA SER A 422 8.94 32.93 -0.75
C SER A 422 10.16 33.60 -0.08
N ASN A 423 10.05 34.86 0.32
CA ASN A 423 11.17 35.60 0.94
C ASN A 423 11.61 34.98 2.28
N ASP A 424 10.65 34.64 3.13
CA ASP A 424 10.95 34.02 4.42
C ASP A 424 11.41 32.57 4.27
N LEU A 425 10.84 31.84 3.31
CA LEU A 425 11.18 30.45 3.04
C LEU A 425 12.65 30.30 2.63
N PHE A 426 13.13 31.03 1.62
CA PHE A 426 14.52 30.87 1.16
C PHE A 426 15.55 31.22 2.26
N SER A 427 15.24 32.18 3.12
CA SER A 427 16.07 32.50 4.29
C SER A 427 16.20 31.31 5.25
N VAL A 428 15.09 30.61 5.51
CA VAL A 428 15.05 29.42 6.37
C VAL A 428 15.75 28.24 5.70
N LEU A 429 15.49 28.00 4.41
CA LEU A 429 16.12 26.91 3.66
C LEU A 429 17.65 27.03 3.64
N LYS A 430 18.19 28.24 3.48
CA LYS A 430 19.65 28.47 3.56
C LYS A 430 20.23 28.07 4.91
N LYS A 431 19.51 28.30 6.01
CA LYS A 431 19.94 27.88 7.34
C LYS A 431 19.89 26.35 7.47
N HIS A 432 18.83 25.73 6.97
CA HIS A 432 18.64 24.28 7.05
C HIS A 432 19.64 23.49 6.21
N VAL A 433 20.04 23.97 5.03
CA VAL A 433 21.11 23.35 4.22
C VAL A 433 22.45 23.39 4.97
N CYS A 434 22.62 24.29 5.94
CA CYS A 434 23.82 24.40 6.78
C CYS A 434 23.60 23.84 8.21
N ASP A 435 22.51 23.12 8.48
CA ASP A 435 22.20 22.58 9.81
C ASP A 435 23.23 21.51 10.21
N GLY A 436 23.56 21.41 11.51
CA GLY A 436 24.49 20.39 12.00
C GLY A 436 23.97 18.96 11.85
N ARG A 437 22.63 18.79 11.79
CA ARG A 437 21.96 17.49 11.62
C ARG A 437 21.81 17.17 10.15
N TRP A 438 22.35 16.04 9.71
CA TRP A 438 22.33 15.64 8.31
C TRP A 438 20.90 15.38 7.82
N GLU A 439 20.00 14.89 8.67
CA GLU A 439 18.61 14.61 8.34
C GLU A 439 17.85 15.89 7.94
N VAL A 440 18.23 17.03 8.54
CA VAL A 440 17.65 18.34 8.21
C VAL A 440 18.20 18.80 6.86
N ARG A 441 19.52 18.73 6.66
CA ARG A 441 20.15 19.09 5.37
C ARG A 441 19.57 18.27 4.21
N ASP A 442 19.54 16.95 4.36
CA ASP A 442 19.01 16.01 3.38
C ASP A 442 17.54 16.31 3.03
N SER A 443 16.66 16.35 4.04
CA SER A 443 15.23 16.61 3.80
C SER A 443 14.94 18.01 3.26
N THR A 444 15.78 19.00 3.56
CA THR A 444 15.68 20.34 2.97
C THR A 444 16.10 20.35 1.50
N LEU A 445 17.18 19.66 1.14
CA LEU A 445 17.60 19.55 -0.26
C LEU A 445 16.59 18.75 -1.09
N GLU A 446 16.05 17.65 -0.54
CA GLU A 446 14.95 16.90 -1.13
C GLU A 446 13.73 17.82 -1.39
N PHE A 447 13.36 18.64 -0.39
CA PHE A 447 12.29 19.62 -0.54
C PHE A 447 12.58 20.67 -1.62
N ILE A 448 13.80 21.21 -1.69
CA ILE A 448 14.18 22.17 -2.74
C ILE A 448 14.05 21.55 -4.13
N ALA A 449 14.53 20.31 -4.31
CA ALA A 449 14.41 19.59 -5.58
C ALA A 449 12.92 19.43 -5.99
N GLN A 450 12.09 18.97 -5.06
CA GLN A 450 10.66 18.76 -5.31
C GLN A 450 9.91 20.07 -5.58
N LEU A 451 10.21 21.11 -4.81
CA LEU A 451 9.61 22.44 -4.99
C LEU A 451 9.99 23.04 -6.34
N THR A 452 11.25 22.91 -6.74
CA THR A 452 11.75 23.40 -8.04
C THR A 452 11.04 22.68 -9.18
N SER A 453 10.90 21.35 -9.07
CA SER A 453 10.20 20.55 -10.07
C SER A 453 8.71 20.91 -10.18
N ALA A 454 8.03 21.08 -9.04
CA ALA A 454 6.61 21.44 -8.99
C ALA A 454 6.32 22.82 -9.59
N LEU A 455 7.30 23.74 -9.55
CA LEU A 455 7.17 25.12 -10.03
C LEU A 455 7.95 25.36 -11.33
N LYS A 456 8.25 24.29 -12.05
CA LYS A 456 9.02 24.37 -13.30
C LYS A 456 8.34 25.30 -14.31
N GLY A 457 9.11 26.23 -14.87
CA GLY A 457 8.62 27.23 -15.83
C GLY A 457 8.05 28.51 -15.21
N ASN A 458 7.96 28.60 -13.87
CA ASN A 458 7.52 29.81 -13.18
C ASN A 458 8.64 30.86 -13.09
N SER A 459 8.45 32.01 -13.74
CA SER A 459 9.45 33.08 -13.80
C SER A 459 9.73 33.71 -12.43
N GLU A 460 8.71 33.93 -11.60
CA GLU A 460 8.87 34.55 -10.27
C GLU A 460 9.65 33.64 -9.32
N TYR A 461 9.37 32.33 -9.34
CA TYR A 461 10.13 31.36 -8.55
C TYR A 461 11.58 31.26 -9.02
N THR A 462 11.80 31.21 -10.34
CA THR A 462 13.13 31.13 -10.94
C THR A 462 13.97 32.36 -10.58
N GLU A 463 13.39 33.56 -10.65
CA GLU A 463 14.04 34.80 -10.23
C GLU A 463 14.35 34.80 -8.73
N ALA A 464 13.42 34.34 -7.88
CA ALA A 464 13.62 34.26 -6.45
C ALA A 464 14.75 33.26 -6.08
N LEU A 465 14.81 32.10 -6.74
CA LEU A 465 15.86 31.09 -6.55
C LEU A 465 17.26 31.69 -6.83
N HIS A 466 17.39 32.46 -7.91
CA HIS A 466 18.63 33.15 -8.27
C HIS A 466 18.96 34.30 -7.31
N THR A 467 18.02 35.21 -7.08
CA THR A 467 18.24 36.43 -6.30
C THR A 467 18.59 36.12 -4.84
N ASN A 468 18.07 35.01 -4.31
CA ASN A 468 18.38 34.55 -2.95
C ASN A 468 19.72 33.80 -2.83
N GLY A 469 20.43 33.58 -3.95
CA GLY A 469 21.73 32.92 -3.98
C GLY A 469 21.67 31.39 -3.81
N MET A 470 20.53 30.76 -4.07
CA MET A 470 20.34 29.33 -3.78
C MET A 470 21.22 28.42 -4.63
N ILE A 471 21.53 28.79 -5.88
CA ILE A 471 22.42 27.99 -6.74
C ILE A 471 23.80 27.79 -6.11
N SER A 472 24.36 28.84 -5.50
CA SER A 472 25.67 28.77 -4.81
C SER A 472 25.60 27.90 -3.56
N VAL A 473 24.49 27.97 -2.81
CA VAL A 473 24.25 27.13 -1.64
C VAL A 473 24.15 25.66 -2.02
N LEU A 474 23.39 25.35 -3.08
CA LEU A 474 23.27 23.98 -3.61
C LEU A 474 24.59 23.44 -4.14
N PHE A 475 25.37 24.27 -4.84
CA PHE A 475 26.70 23.88 -5.32
C PHE A 475 27.65 23.55 -4.16
N THR A 476 27.65 24.35 -3.10
CA THR A 476 28.46 24.09 -1.90
C THR A 476 28.04 22.79 -1.22
N ALA A 477 26.74 22.47 -1.22
CA ALA A 477 26.21 21.23 -0.63
C ALA A 477 26.62 19.94 -1.38
N LEU A 478 27.16 20.04 -2.61
CA LEU A 478 27.72 18.88 -3.31
C LEU A 478 28.96 18.29 -2.62
N SER A 479 29.62 19.06 -1.76
CA SER A 479 30.78 18.62 -0.98
C SER A 479 30.42 18.25 0.46
N ASP A 480 29.15 17.93 0.75
CA ASP A 480 28.75 17.42 2.06
C ASP A 480 29.44 16.08 2.36
N VAL A 481 29.70 15.84 3.64
CA VAL A 481 30.38 14.61 4.11
C VAL A 481 29.44 13.40 4.13
N GLU A 482 28.12 13.63 4.18
CA GLU A 482 27.10 12.58 4.24
C GLU A 482 26.57 12.27 2.83
N ALA A 483 26.71 11.01 2.40
CA ALA A 483 26.33 10.59 1.05
C ALA A 483 24.85 10.83 0.72
N TYR A 484 23.93 10.69 1.69
CA TYR A 484 22.51 11.01 1.47
C TYR A 484 22.30 12.49 1.17
N VAL A 485 22.94 13.37 1.94
CA VAL A 485 22.86 14.83 1.76
C VAL A 485 23.45 15.21 0.40
N GLN A 486 24.59 14.63 0.05
CA GLN A 486 25.22 14.85 -1.24
C GLN A 486 24.33 14.40 -2.41
N ALA A 487 23.72 13.22 -2.34
CA ALA A 487 22.78 12.74 -3.36
C ALA A 487 21.58 13.68 -3.53
N SER A 488 21.02 14.18 -2.42
CA SER A 488 19.95 15.18 -2.43
C SER A 488 20.42 16.54 -2.98
N ALA A 489 21.66 16.94 -2.71
CA ALA A 489 22.26 18.16 -3.28
C ALA A 489 22.42 18.05 -4.80
N VAL A 490 22.90 16.90 -5.30
CA VAL A 490 23.01 16.60 -6.73
C VAL A 490 21.65 16.72 -7.40
N ALA A 491 20.60 16.11 -6.83
CA ALA A 491 19.25 16.18 -7.36
C ALA A 491 18.69 17.61 -7.36
N ALA A 492 18.84 18.34 -6.25
CA ALA A 492 18.34 19.71 -6.11
C ALA A 492 19.02 20.69 -7.08
N LEU A 493 20.36 20.62 -7.19
CA LEU A 493 21.11 21.44 -8.14
C LEU A 493 20.76 21.04 -9.59
N GLY A 494 20.66 19.74 -9.85
CA GLY A 494 20.25 19.19 -11.14
C GLY A 494 18.95 19.80 -11.64
N GLU A 495 17.91 19.77 -10.80
CA GLU A 495 16.58 20.30 -11.15
C GLU A 495 16.60 21.84 -11.31
N ALA A 496 17.32 22.55 -10.43
CA ALA A 496 17.46 24.01 -10.49
C ALA A 496 18.05 24.48 -11.83
N LEU A 497 19.05 23.77 -12.35
CA LEU A 497 19.68 24.11 -13.63
C LEU A 497 18.80 23.78 -14.84
N THR A 498 17.84 22.86 -14.72
CA THR A 498 16.87 22.61 -15.80
C THR A 498 15.73 23.61 -15.86
N THR A 499 15.44 24.27 -14.74
CA THR A 499 14.31 25.21 -14.61
C THR A 499 14.69 26.63 -15.01
N THR A 500 15.99 26.94 -14.97
CA THR A 500 16.51 28.27 -15.25
C THR A 500 16.68 28.45 -16.75
N ASN A 501 15.70 29.08 -17.40
CA ASN A 501 15.84 29.61 -18.78
C ASN A 501 16.86 30.76 -18.87
N LEU A 502 17.48 31.13 -17.74
CA LEU A 502 18.50 32.15 -17.66
C LEU A 502 19.80 31.56 -18.22
N PRO A 503 20.54 32.28 -19.10
CA PRO A 503 21.84 31.83 -19.57
C PRO A 503 22.80 31.78 -18.38
N LEU A 504 22.92 30.59 -17.76
CA LEU A 504 24.01 30.30 -16.85
C LEU A 504 25.33 30.49 -17.61
N CYS A 505 26.32 31.08 -16.93
CA CYS A 505 27.65 31.21 -17.51
C CYS A 505 28.18 29.81 -17.84
N THR A 506 28.67 29.62 -19.08
CA THR A 506 29.18 28.32 -19.56
C THR A 506 30.24 27.73 -18.63
N SER A 507 31.05 28.58 -17.99
CA SER A 507 32.07 28.18 -17.01
C SER A 507 31.48 27.46 -15.79
N LEU A 508 30.31 27.87 -15.30
CA LEU A 508 29.68 27.23 -14.15
C LEU A 508 29.10 25.86 -14.52
N GLN A 509 28.59 25.71 -15.75
CA GLN A 509 28.12 24.41 -16.25
C GLN A 509 29.27 23.41 -16.36
N GLU A 510 30.42 23.83 -16.88
CA GLU A 510 31.63 23.00 -16.96
C GLU A 510 32.12 22.56 -15.58
N GLU A 511 32.15 23.48 -14.61
CA GLU A 511 32.55 23.19 -13.23
C GLU A 511 31.63 22.16 -12.57
N ILE A 512 30.31 22.30 -12.76
CA ILE A 512 29.30 21.39 -12.20
C ILE A 512 29.39 20.01 -12.84
N VAL A 513 29.49 19.92 -14.18
CA VAL A 513 29.65 18.63 -14.87
C VAL A 513 30.92 17.92 -14.41
N SER A 514 32.03 18.65 -14.28
CA SER A 514 33.30 18.12 -13.77
C SER A 514 33.17 17.59 -12.32
N HIS A 515 32.45 18.31 -11.46
CA HIS A 515 32.19 17.86 -10.09
C HIS A 515 31.33 16.58 -10.06
N LEU A 516 30.24 16.52 -10.83
CA LEU A 516 29.39 15.34 -10.91
C LEU A 516 30.10 14.11 -11.49
N LEU A 517 31.02 14.31 -12.45
CA LEU A 517 31.91 13.24 -12.92
C LEU A 517 32.84 12.74 -11.81
N THR A 518 33.35 13.65 -10.98
CA THR A 518 34.19 13.28 -9.83
C THR A 518 33.39 12.46 -8.83
N VAL A 519 32.15 12.85 -8.53
CA VAL A 519 31.22 12.07 -7.70
C VAL A 519 31.02 10.67 -8.31
N LEU A 520 30.69 10.58 -9.60
CA LEU A 520 30.50 9.28 -10.27
C LEU A 520 31.77 8.41 -10.26
N ALA A 521 32.95 9.00 -10.31
CA ALA A 521 34.21 8.27 -10.38
C ALA A 521 34.79 7.86 -9.01
N GLN A 522 34.57 8.67 -7.98
CA GLN A 522 35.35 8.58 -6.73
C GLN A 522 34.50 8.43 -5.47
N ASP A 523 33.18 8.69 -5.54
CA ASP A 523 32.35 8.57 -4.34
C ASP A 523 32.29 7.11 -3.88
N ALA A 524 32.44 6.90 -2.57
CA ALA A 524 32.45 5.56 -2.00
C ALA A 524 31.05 4.94 -2.02
N GLU A 525 30.02 5.75 -1.81
CA GLU A 525 28.63 5.30 -1.69
C GLU A 525 27.91 5.37 -3.03
N SER A 526 26.96 4.47 -3.26
CA SER A 526 26.25 4.44 -4.55
C SER A 526 25.18 5.52 -4.68
N PHE A 527 24.63 6.06 -3.58
CA PHE A 527 23.55 7.06 -3.64
C PHE A 527 23.92 8.33 -4.43
N PRO A 528 25.08 8.98 -4.21
CA PRO A 528 25.50 10.14 -5.00
C PRO A 528 25.76 9.79 -6.47
N ARG A 529 26.35 8.62 -6.74
CA ARG A 529 26.63 8.14 -8.10
C ARG A 529 25.34 7.90 -8.90
N ARG A 530 24.35 7.26 -8.27
CA ARG A 530 22.99 7.08 -8.82
C ARG A 530 22.33 8.43 -9.09
N ALA A 531 22.44 9.39 -8.17
CA ALA A 531 21.88 10.74 -8.34
C ALA A 531 22.51 11.49 -9.52
N ALA A 532 23.85 11.43 -9.68
CA ALA A 532 24.55 12.06 -10.78
C ALA A 532 24.08 11.53 -12.15
N LEU A 533 23.92 10.21 -12.29
CA LEU A 533 23.39 9.60 -13.52
C LEU A 533 21.95 10.01 -13.83
N LYS A 534 21.10 10.11 -12.81
CA LYS A 534 19.72 10.62 -12.98
C LYS A 534 19.73 12.06 -13.49
N VAL A 535 20.60 12.91 -12.95
CA VAL A 535 20.76 14.30 -13.39
C VAL A 535 21.26 14.39 -14.82
N PHE A 536 22.30 13.64 -15.18
CA PHE A 536 22.79 13.57 -16.57
C PHE A 536 21.70 13.09 -17.53
N THR A 537 20.90 12.10 -17.12
CA THR A 537 19.77 11.60 -17.91
C THR A 537 18.72 12.69 -18.13
N SER A 538 18.35 13.42 -17.08
CA SER A 538 17.41 14.54 -17.17
C SER A 538 17.91 15.67 -18.06
N TRP A 539 19.19 16.03 -17.96
CA TRP A 539 19.82 17.03 -18.82
C TRP A 539 19.89 16.58 -20.27
N LEU A 540 20.19 15.31 -20.52
CA LEU A 540 20.20 14.75 -21.85
C LEU A 540 18.82 14.76 -22.50
N LYS A 541 17.70 14.79 -21.74
CA LYS A 541 16.34 14.89 -22.31
C LYS A 541 16.00 16.30 -22.82
N ILE A 542 16.71 17.34 -22.38
CA ILE A 542 16.41 18.75 -22.76
C ILE A 542 16.75 18.97 -24.25
N PRO A 543 15.97 19.79 -25.00
CA PRO A 543 16.24 20.04 -26.43
C PRO A 543 17.62 20.62 -26.72
N GLN A 544 18.12 21.49 -25.84
CA GLN A 544 19.46 22.06 -25.93
C GLN A 544 20.31 21.49 -24.78
N THR A 545 21.14 20.51 -25.10
CA THR A 545 22.02 19.84 -24.14
C THR A 545 23.14 20.76 -23.69
N PHE A 546 23.62 20.56 -22.45
CA PHE A 546 24.82 21.24 -21.99
C PHE A 546 26.02 20.74 -22.80
N ALA A 547 26.73 21.65 -23.48
CA ALA A 547 27.88 21.28 -24.30
C ALA A 547 28.96 20.53 -23.49
N ALA A 548 29.12 20.88 -22.21
CA ALA A 548 30.01 20.19 -21.28
C ALA A 548 29.61 18.73 -21.01
N LEU A 549 28.30 18.43 -20.96
CA LEU A 549 27.80 17.07 -20.81
C LEU A 549 28.08 16.25 -22.08
N ASP A 550 27.78 16.81 -23.26
CA ASP A 550 28.01 16.12 -24.54
C ASP A 550 29.47 15.69 -24.71
N GLN A 551 30.41 16.53 -24.28
CA GLN A 551 31.85 16.23 -24.30
C GLN A 551 32.26 15.14 -23.28
N SER A 552 31.44 14.90 -22.26
CA SER A 552 31.74 14.02 -21.14
C SER A 552 31.03 12.66 -21.21
N LEU A 553 30.08 12.47 -22.13
CA LEU A 553 29.22 11.28 -22.21
C LEU A 553 30.01 9.96 -22.27
N SER A 554 31.11 9.90 -23.02
CA SER A 554 31.95 8.69 -23.10
C SER A 554 32.52 8.29 -21.73
N SER A 555 32.98 9.28 -20.96
CA SER A 555 33.45 9.07 -19.59
C SER A 555 32.31 8.63 -18.66
N VAL A 556 31.12 9.21 -18.78
CA VAL A 556 29.94 8.84 -17.98
C VAL A 556 29.58 7.36 -18.21
N PHE A 557 29.49 6.92 -19.47
CA PHE A 557 29.17 5.52 -19.79
C PHE A 557 30.25 4.55 -19.32
N SER A 558 31.52 4.92 -19.47
CA SER A 558 32.64 4.11 -19.00
C SER A 558 32.60 3.95 -17.47
N LEU A 559 32.43 5.04 -16.72
CA LEU A 559 32.38 4.99 -15.26
C LEU A 559 31.16 4.21 -14.76
N GLY A 560 29.96 4.60 -15.21
CA GLY A 560 28.71 3.98 -14.75
C GLY A 560 28.54 2.52 -15.17
N GLY A 561 29.05 2.15 -16.36
CA GLY A 561 29.05 0.76 -16.82
C GLY A 561 30.06 -0.13 -16.09
N ASN A 562 31.08 0.45 -15.46
CA ASN A 562 32.10 -0.26 -14.67
C ASN A 562 31.81 -0.22 -13.16
N ASP A 563 30.70 0.36 -12.72
CA ASP A 563 30.34 0.43 -11.30
C ASP A 563 30.05 -0.96 -10.72
N CYS A 564 30.32 -1.13 -9.42
CA CYS A 564 29.99 -2.35 -8.70
C CYS A 564 28.50 -2.43 -8.31
N ASP A 565 27.84 -1.29 -8.21
CA ASP A 565 26.43 -1.19 -7.82
C ASP A 565 25.51 -1.37 -9.04
N TRP A 566 24.64 -2.37 -8.98
CA TRP A 566 23.78 -2.73 -10.11
C TRP A 566 22.79 -1.62 -10.48
N GLU A 567 22.32 -0.80 -9.53
CA GLU A 567 21.44 0.32 -9.82
C GLU A 567 22.16 1.46 -10.55
N VAL A 568 23.45 1.69 -10.26
CA VAL A 568 24.28 2.62 -11.05
C VAL A 568 24.37 2.15 -12.50
N LYS A 569 24.58 0.85 -12.74
CA LYS A 569 24.56 0.29 -14.10
C LYS A 569 23.19 0.46 -14.76
N ILE A 570 22.08 0.22 -14.04
CA ILE A 570 20.72 0.45 -14.53
C ILE A 570 20.51 1.90 -14.94
N HIS A 571 20.87 2.88 -14.10
CA HIS A 571 20.74 4.29 -14.44
C HIS A 571 21.65 4.70 -15.61
N THR A 572 22.78 4.03 -15.79
CA THR A 572 23.64 4.21 -16.96
C THR A 572 22.97 3.67 -18.23
N LEU A 573 22.27 2.53 -18.14
CA LEU A 573 21.46 1.99 -19.24
C LEU A 573 20.24 2.86 -19.55
N GLU A 574 19.63 3.52 -18.56
CA GLU A 574 18.57 4.51 -18.78
C GLU A 574 19.09 5.75 -19.53
N LEU A 575 20.29 6.23 -19.18
CA LEU A 575 20.96 7.29 -19.92
C LEU A 575 21.24 6.88 -21.37
N ALA A 576 21.69 5.63 -21.58
CA ALA A 576 21.93 5.07 -22.90
C ALA A 576 20.65 4.98 -23.74
N ASP A 577 19.52 4.59 -23.13
CA ASP A 577 18.20 4.54 -23.77
C ASP A 577 17.81 5.92 -24.34
N VAL A 578 17.95 6.98 -23.52
CA VAL A 578 17.68 8.37 -23.95
C VAL A 578 18.61 8.80 -25.07
N LEU A 579 19.90 8.46 -25.00
CA LEU A 579 20.87 8.78 -26.04
C LEU A 579 20.55 8.06 -27.36
N MET A 580 20.17 6.78 -27.28
CA MET A 580 19.73 5.99 -28.42
C MET A 580 18.49 6.60 -29.04
N GLU A 581 17.47 6.96 -28.23
CA GLU A 581 16.28 7.63 -28.73
C GLU A 581 16.62 8.92 -29.47
N LYS A 582 17.47 9.79 -28.90
CA LYS A 582 17.89 11.03 -29.57
C LYS A 582 18.67 10.76 -30.85
N SER A 583 19.65 9.86 -30.82
CA SER A 583 20.54 9.61 -31.96
C SER A 583 19.85 8.90 -33.11
N LEU A 584 18.93 7.98 -32.80
CA LEU A 584 18.21 7.18 -33.79
C LEU A 584 16.94 7.88 -34.33
N SER A 585 16.35 8.83 -33.58
CA SER A 585 15.19 9.63 -34.03
C SER A 585 15.56 10.85 -34.87
N HIS A 586 16.71 11.50 -34.61
CA HIS A 586 17.11 12.75 -35.24
C HIS A 586 17.88 12.55 -36.55
N CYS A 587 17.35 11.74 -37.49
CA CYS A 587 17.79 11.87 -38.87
C CYS A 587 17.24 13.18 -39.44
N PRO A 588 18.08 14.18 -39.77
CA PRO A 588 17.67 15.57 -40.07
C PRO A 588 16.85 15.74 -41.38
N TYR A 589 16.32 14.65 -41.93
CA TYR A 589 15.50 14.62 -43.14
C TYR A 589 14.11 14.00 -42.94
N ALA A 590 13.73 13.59 -41.72
CA ALA A 590 12.39 13.08 -41.42
C ALA A 590 11.36 14.22 -41.27
N VAL A 591 11.22 15.07 -42.29
CA VAL A 591 9.98 15.81 -42.53
C VAL A 591 9.03 14.82 -43.21
N GLN A 592 7.90 14.56 -42.56
CA GLN A 592 6.73 13.79 -43.02
C GLN A 592 6.88 13.13 -44.42
N GLY A 593 7.18 11.83 -44.42
CA GLY A 593 6.91 10.95 -45.57
C GLY A 593 8.11 10.50 -46.42
N TYR A 594 9.36 10.76 -46.01
CA TYR A 594 10.55 10.19 -46.66
C TYR A 594 11.34 9.31 -45.69
N GLU A 595 11.71 8.11 -46.16
CA GLU A 595 12.53 7.14 -45.44
C GLU A 595 13.91 7.73 -45.07
N PRO A 596 14.46 7.41 -43.87
CA PRO A 596 15.80 7.84 -43.49
C PRO A 596 16.85 7.27 -44.45
N SER A 597 17.68 8.14 -45.05
CA SER A 597 18.76 7.71 -45.95
C SER A 597 19.79 6.85 -45.20
N GLU A 598 20.30 5.77 -45.80
CA GLU A 598 21.32 4.85 -45.23
C GLU A 598 22.51 5.58 -44.56
N ARG A 599 22.99 6.69 -45.16
CA ARG A 599 24.11 7.49 -44.62
C ARG A 599 23.85 8.11 -43.24
N CYS A 600 22.59 8.37 -42.90
CA CYS A 600 22.22 8.95 -41.61
C CYS A 600 22.24 7.88 -40.50
N THR A 601 21.81 6.66 -40.82
CA THR A 601 21.83 5.51 -39.92
C THR A 601 23.27 5.14 -39.52
N GLU A 602 24.17 5.09 -40.50
CA GLU A 602 25.60 4.80 -40.27
C GLU A 602 26.25 5.86 -39.36
N GLN A 603 25.94 7.15 -39.56
CA GLN A 603 26.42 8.25 -38.71
C GLN A 603 25.89 8.15 -37.28
N ALA A 604 24.62 7.80 -37.10
CA ALA A 604 24.02 7.62 -35.78
C ALA A 604 24.65 6.43 -35.03
N LEU A 605 24.86 5.30 -35.71
CA LEU A 605 25.50 4.11 -35.14
C LEU A 605 26.98 4.36 -34.80
N ASN A 606 27.73 5.03 -35.67
CA ASN A 606 29.11 5.44 -35.39
C ASN A 606 29.17 6.36 -34.17
N LYS A 607 28.25 7.32 -34.05
CA LYS A 607 28.17 8.18 -32.86
C LYS A 607 27.92 7.39 -31.57
N LEU A 608 27.01 6.41 -31.59
CA LEU A 608 26.75 5.54 -30.43
C LEU A 608 27.95 4.66 -30.08
N MET A 609 28.72 4.24 -31.09
CA MET A 609 29.97 3.49 -30.92
C MET A 609 31.06 4.38 -30.30
N ASP A 610 31.29 5.58 -30.85
CA ASP A 610 32.30 6.54 -30.37
C ASP A 610 32.05 6.95 -28.91
N LEU A 611 30.78 7.04 -28.51
CA LEU A 611 30.37 7.31 -27.14
C LEU A 611 30.44 6.08 -26.21
N GLY A 612 30.72 4.89 -26.73
CA GLY A 612 30.85 3.65 -25.96
C GLY A 612 29.53 2.97 -25.58
N THR A 613 28.40 3.43 -26.12
CA THR A 613 27.05 2.93 -25.77
C THR A 613 26.88 1.45 -26.15
N LEU A 614 27.35 1.03 -27.32
CA LEU A 614 27.26 -0.39 -27.74
C LEU A 614 28.07 -1.31 -26.83
N GLY A 615 29.28 -0.88 -26.44
CA GLY A 615 30.13 -1.64 -25.52
C GLY A 615 29.48 -1.80 -24.14
N LEU A 616 28.79 -0.77 -23.66
CA LEU A 616 28.00 -0.83 -22.43
C LEU A 616 26.88 -1.88 -22.53
N LEU A 617 26.08 -1.87 -23.61
CA LEU A 617 24.95 -2.79 -23.75
C LEU A 617 25.39 -4.26 -23.76
N PHE A 618 26.43 -4.59 -24.52
CA PHE A 618 26.96 -5.96 -24.58
C PHE A 618 27.57 -6.39 -23.25
N LYS A 619 28.28 -5.49 -22.57
CA LYS A 619 28.80 -5.77 -21.23
C LYS A 619 27.65 -6.09 -20.26
N CYS A 620 26.62 -5.26 -20.23
CA CYS A 620 25.50 -5.41 -19.30
C CYS A 620 24.55 -6.57 -19.64
N LEU A 621 24.53 -7.06 -20.88
CA LEU A 621 23.75 -8.24 -21.26
C LEU A 621 24.16 -9.49 -20.47
N PHE A 622 25.46 -9.61 -20.17
CA PHE A 622 26.06 -10.73 -19.47
C PHE A 622 26.36 -10.40 -18.00
N ASP A 623 25.63 -9.44 -17.42
CA ASP A 623 25.79 -9.10 -16.02
C ASP A 623 25.20 -10.19 -15.11
N CYS A 624 25.75 -10.31 -13.90
CA CYS A 624 25.24 -11.24 -12.90
C CYS A 624 23.89 -10.80 -12.32
N ASP A 625 23.62 -9.49 -12.33
CA ASP A 625 22.37 -8.94 -11.82
C ASP A 625 21.27 -9.05 -12.88
N ARG A 626 20.29 -9.94 -12.62
CA ARG A 626 19.12 -10.16 -13.50
C ARG A 626 18.48 -8.87 -14.02
N PRO A 627 18.24 -7.81 -13.20
CA PRO A 627 17.66 -6.55 -13.71
C PRO A 627 18.54 -5.86 -14.77
N VAL A 628 19.86 -5.87 -14.60
CA VAL A 628 20.82 -5.23 -15.51
C VAL A 628 20.81 -5.92 -16.87
N SER A 629 20.93 -7.25 -16.85
CA SER A 629 20.88 -8.10 -18.04
C SER A 629 19.54 -8.00 -18.77
N GLN A 630 18.44 -7.93 -18.03
CA GLN A 630 17.11 -7.75 -18.61
C GLN A 630 16.95 -6.38 -19.29
N LYS A 631 17.40 -5.28 -18.67
CA LYS A 631 17.32 -3.94 -19.29
C LYS A 631 18.23 -3.85 -20.51
N ALA A 632 19.45 -4.39 -20.45
CA ALA A 632 20.37 -4.42 -21.58
C ALA A 632 19.81 -5.24 -22.76
N CYS A 633 19.24 -6.42 -22.48
CA CYS A 633 18.57 -7.26 -23.48
C CYS A 633 17.43 -6.50 -24.17
N ALA A 634 16.58 -5.81 -23.40
CA ALA A 634 15.51 -4.99 -23.96
C ALA A 634 16.01 -3.87 -24.89
N LEU A 635 17.13 -3.20 -24.54
CA LEU A 635 17.73 -2.16 -25.38
C LEU A 635 18.37 -2.73 -26.66
N LEU A 636 19.00 -3.90 -26.59
CA LEU A 636 19.52 -4.60 -27.76
C LEU A 636 18.40 -5.09 -28.69
N LEU A 637 17.27 -5.54 -28.13
CA LEU A 637 16.06 -5.85 -28.90
C LEU A 637 15.50 -4.61 -29.61
N LYS A 638 15.47 -3.45 -28.93
CA LYS A 638 15.08 -2.15 -29.51
C LYS A 638 16.02 -1.76 -30.67
N LEU A 639 17.33 -1.93 -30.49
CA LEU A 639 18.32 -1.69 -31.55
C LEU A 639 18.13 -2.64 -32.74
N ARG A 640 17.93 -3.95 -32.49
CA ARG A 640 17.68 -4.96 -33.53
C ARG A 640 16.43 -4.62 -34.34
N ALA A 641 15.36 -4.16 -33.69
CA ALA A 641 14.14 -3.73 -34.36
C ALA A 641 14.38 -2.50 -35.27
N PHE A 642 15.15 -1.52 -34.79
CA PHE A 642 15.51 -0.34 -35.59
C PHE A 642 16.37 -0.70 -36.82
N MET A 643 17.34 -1.61 -36.66
CA MET A 643 18.18 -2.07 -37.77
C MET A 643 17.37 -2.84 -38.84
N LYS A 644 16.39 -3.65 -38.43
CA LYS A 644 15.48 -4.35 -39.36
C LYS A 644 14.56 -3.42 -40.16
N GLN A 645 14.23 -2.25 -39.61
CA GLN A 645 13.42 -1.24 -40.31
C GLN A 645 14.24 -0.42 -41.32
N THR A 646 15.57 -0.44 -41.24
CA THR A 646 16.47 0.42 -42.03
C THR A 646 17.30 -0.34 -43.06
N SER A 647 17.32 -1.68 -43.01
CA SER A 647 18.07 -2.55 -43.92
C SER A 647 17.23 -2.99 -45.13
N HIS A 648 17.22 -2.19 -46.19
CA HIS A 648 16.59 -2.57 -47.47
C HIS A 648 17.57 -2.93 -48.61
N THR A 649 18.89 -2.75 -48.44
CA THR A 649 19.90 -3.21 -49.42
C THR A 649 21.27 -3.44 -48.78
N ASP A 650 22.06 -4.39 -49.33
CA ASP A 650 23.40 -4.85 -48.92
C ASP A 650 24.49 -3.73 -48.87
N GLY A 651 24.36 -2.78 -47.95
CA GLY A 651 25.30 -1.66 -47.79
C GLY A 651 25.89 -1.59 -46.37
N ASN A 652 27.20 -1.88 -46.27
CA ASN A 652 28.11 -1.64 -45.13
C ASN A 652 27.47 -1.60 -43.72
N ASP A 653 27.25 -2.79 -43.15
CA ASP A 653 27.01 -2.91 -41.71
C ASP A 653 28.21 -2.43 -40.89
N LEU A 654 27.95 -1.73 -39.77
CA LEU A 654 28.97 -1.36 -38.79
C LEU A 654 29.70 -2.63 -38.30
N ALA A 655 30.98 -2.75 -38.63
CA ALA A 655 31.84 -3.85 -38.22
C ALA A 655 32.49 -3.54 -36.87
N LEU A 656 32.35 -4.44 -35.90
CA LEU A 656 32.89 -4.30 -34.56
C LEU A 656 34.09 -5.22 -34.36
N GLU A 657 35.20 -4.66 -33.86
CA GLU A 657 36.39 -5.41 -33.49
C GLU A 657 36.22 -6.06 -32.11
N ILE A 658 35.51 -7.20 -32.08
CA ILE A 658 35.05 -7.86 -30.85
C ILE A 658 36.20 -8.27 -29.92
N CYS A 659 37.35 -8.67 -30.48
CA CYS A 659 38.50 -9.15 -29.72
C CYS A 659 39.14 -8.08 -28.81
N ARG A 660 38.74 -6.81 -28.91
CA ARG A 660 39.21 -5.73 -28.03
C ARG A 660 38.44 -5.61 -26.73
N TYR A 661 37.35 -6.37 -26.57
CA TYR A 661 36.43 -6.21 -25.46
C TYR A 661 36.28 -7.51 -24.66
N ASN A 662 36.12 -7.38 -23.34
CA ASN A 662 35.98 -8.51 -22.41
C ASN A 662 34.71 -9.34 -22.63
N TRP A 663 33.61 -8.72 -23.06
CA TRP A 663 32.38 -9.41 -23.46
C TRP A 663 32.50 -10.12 -24.81
N GLY A 664 33.60 -9.93 -25.52
CA GLY A 664 33.79 -10.46 -26.85
C GLY A 664 33.89 -11.98 -26.91
N GLU A 665 34.40 -12.61 -25.85
CA GLU A 665 34.53 -14.07 -25.76
C GLU A 665 33.17 -14.78 -25.83
N GLU A 666 32.22 -14.32 -25.02
CA GLU A 666 30.87 -14.91 -24.95
C GLU A 666 30.12 -14.72 -26.28
N ILE A 667 30.27 -13.56 -26.92
CA ILE A 667 29.69 -13.32 -28.25
C ILE A 667 30.33 -14.22 -29.31
N LEU A 668 31.66 -14.37 -29.30
CA LEU A 668 32.38 -15.26 -30.22
C LEU A 668 32.00 -16.73 -30.00
N HIS A 669 31.86 -17.17 -28.75
CA HIS A 669 31.42 -18.52 -28.42
C HIS A 669 30.03 -18.83 -28.99
N ARG A 670 29.06 -17.93 -28.81
CA ARG A 670 27.71 -18.06 -29.40
C ARG A 670 27.72 -17.99 -30.92
N TYR A 671 28.56 -17.13 -31.49
CA TYR A 671 28.73 -17.00 -32.94
C TYR A 671 29.29 -18.28 -33.58
N CYS A 672 30.29 -18.90 -32.96
CA CYS A 672 30.88 -20.15 -33.43
C CYS A 672 29.92 -21.33 -33.25
N SER A 673 29.20 -21.40 -32.11
CA SER A 673 28.24 -22.48 -31.84
C SER A 673 27.06 -22.52 -32.82
N LYS A 674 26.75 -21.39 -33.47
CA LYS A 674 25.65 -21.26 -34.45
C LYS A 674 26.10 -21.33 -35.91
N ARG A 675 27.39 -21.56 -36.19
CA ARG A 675 27.81 -21.82 -37.59
C ARG A 675 27.32 -23.20 -38.03
N PRO A 676 26.64 -23.32 -39.19
CA PRO A 676 26.48 -24.61 -39.82
C PRO A 676 27.87 -25.14 -40.19
N GLU A 677 28.16 -26.39 -39.83
CA GLU A 677 29.39 -27.10 -40.18
C GLU A 677 29.68 -26.95 -41.68
N GLN A 678 30.66 -26.12 -42.04
CA GLN A 678 31.32 -26.24 -43.32
C GLN A 678 32.45 -27.25 -43.14
N SER A 679 32.14 -28.50 -43.53
CA SER A 679 33.12 -29.50 -43.97
C SER A 679 34.16 -28.83 -44.86
N ASP A 680 35.39 -28.77 -44.39
CA ASP A 680 36.60 -29.20 -45.14
C ASP A 680 37.88 -28.77 -44.40
N CYS A 681 38.22 -29.46 -43.31
CA CYS A 681 39.62 -29.70 -42.94
C CYS A 681 39.73 -31.09 -42.31
N VAL A 682 40.64 -31.90 -42.86
CA VAL A 682 40.89 -33.30 -42.54
C VAL A 682 41.31 -33.49 -41.07
N SER A 683 40.72 -34.53 -40.48
CA SER A 683 41.03 -35.15 -39.18
C SER A 683 42.52 -35.19 -38.83
N ASN A 684 42.84 -34.86 -37.59
CA ASN A 684 43.62 -35.74 -36.73
C ASN A 684 43.19 -35.54 -35.28
N ASP A 685 43.03 -36.68 -34.61
CA ASP A 685 42.65 -36.85 -33.22
C ASP A 685 43.52 -36.03 -32.26
N ASP A 686 42.88 -35.34 -31.33
CA ASP A 686 43.27 -35.30 -29.91
C ASP A 686 42.11 -34.69 -29.09
N GLU A 687 41.65 -35.42 -28.06
CA GLU A 687 40.73 -34.95 -27.02
C GLU A 687 41.32 -33.71 -26.34
N VAL A 688 40.62 -32.58 -26.39
CA VAL A 688 40.96 -31.39 -25.58
C VAL A 688 39.84 -31.15 -24.57
N SER A 689 40.23 -31.21 -23.29
CA SER A 689 39.44 -30.89 -22.12
C SER A 689 39.05 -29.41 -22.05
N TYR A 690 37.86 -29.14 -21.51
CA TYR A 690 37.31 -27.82 -21.21
C TYR A 690 38.10 -27.09 -20.10
N GLU A 691 39.27 -26.54 -20.43
CA GLU A 691 39.95 -25.56 -19.59
C GLU A 691 40.15 -24.24 -20.33
N GLN A 692 39.96 -23.14 -19.58
CA GLN A 692 40.08 -21.73 -19.93
C GLN A 692 40.95 -21.42 -21.16
N ILE A 693 40.33 -20.83 -22.18
CA ILE A 693 41.03 -20.29 -23.34
C ILE A 693 41.66 -18.94 -22.92
N ASP A 694 42.96 -18.93 -22.74
CA ASP A 694 43.77 -17.73 -22.56
C ASP A 694 43.81 -16.91 -23.87
N ILE A 695 43.34 -15.65 -23.83
CA ILE A 695 43.22 -14.69 -24.95
C ILE A 695 44.55 -14.44 -25.71
N VAL A 696 45.69 -14.85 -25.15
CA VAL A 696 47.03 -14.52 -25.69
C VAL A 696 47.36 -15.27 -27.00
N LYS A 697 46.55 -16.24 -27.41
CA LYS A 697 46.64 -16.85 -28.75
C LYS A 697 45.29 -16.80 -29.46
N CYS A 698 44.96 -15.66 -30.05
CA CYS A 698 43.95 -15.63 -31.12
C CYS A 698 44.37 -16.63 -32.20
N ASP A 699 43.62 -17.73 -32.31
CA ASP A 699 43.79 -18.70 -33.39
C ASP A 699 43.65 -17.95 -34.74
N PRO A 700 44.51 -18.18 -35.77
CA PRO A 700 44.53 -17.36 -36.99
C PRO A 700 43.22 -17.36 -37.80
N CYS A 701 42.24 -18.16 -37.39
CA CYS A 701 41.00 -18.42 -38.10
C CYS A 701 39.77 -17.65 -37.56
N TRP A 702 39.91 -16.85 -36.49
CA TRP A 702 38.78 -16.10 -35.92
C TRP A 702 38.54 -14.77 -36.66
N PRO A 703 37.29 -14.44 -37.02
CA PRO A 703 36.98 -13.15 -37.62
C PRO A 703 37.23 -12.05 -36.59
N LYS A 704 38.20 -11.17 -36.89
CA LYS A 704 38.53 -10.02 -36.03
C LYS A 704 37.42 -8.98 -35.98
N GLU A 705 36.60 -8.92 -37.04
CA GLU A 705 35.48 -7.99 -37.19
C GLU A 705 34.20 -8.76 -37.53
N ILE A 706 33.11 -8.45 -36.81
CA ILE A 706 31.76 -8.97 -37.10
C ILE A 706 30.79 -7.79 -37.20
N SER A 707 29.93 -7.81 -38.22
CA SER A 707 28.85 -6.83 -38.39
C SER A 707 27.86 -6.86 -37.23
N LEU A 708 27.44 -5.70 -36.74
CA LEU A 708 26.48 -5.56 -35.65
C LEU A 708 25.17 -6.34 -35.88
N CYS A 709 24.62 -6.36 -37.10
CA CYS A 709 23.43 -7.15 -37.46
C CYS A 709 23.60 -8.63 -37.10
N LYS A 710 24.71 -9.23 -37.53
CA LYS A 710 25.03 -10.65 -37.25
C LYS A 710 25.18 -10.92 -35.76
N ILE A 711 25.74 -9.99 -34.99
CA ILE A 711 25.84 -10.14 -33.53
C ILE A 711 24.43 -10.22 -32.93
N LEU A 712 23.54 -9.29 -33.29
CA LEU A 712 22.18 -9.23 -32.75
C LEU A 712 21.29 -10.41 -33.15
N ASP A 713 21.53 -11.02 -34.32
CA ASP A 713 20.80 -12.21 -34.76
C ASP A 713 21.32 -13.51 -34.11
N VAL A 714 22.61 -13.55 -33.75
CA VAL A 714 23.22 -14.69 -33.07
C VAL A 714 22.89 -14.73 -31.58
N LEU A 715 22.61 -13.59 -30.95
CA LEU A 715 22.19 -13.53 -29.56
C LEU A 715 20.71 -13.94 -29.46
N ASP A 716 20.40 -15.01 -28.70
CA ASP A 716 19.02 -15.49 -28.42
C ASP A 716 18.24 -14.53 -27.50
N LEU A 717 18.14 -13.27 -27.90
CA LEU A 717 17.62 -12.19 -27.06
C LEU A 717 16.16 -12.42 -26.65
N ASP A 718 15.33 -13.04 -27.51
CA ASP A 718 13.91 -13.30 -27.20
C ASP A 718 13.73 -14.37 -26.11
N GLU A 719 14.47 -15.47 -26.20
CA GLU A 719 14.46 -16.54 -25.18
C GLU A 719 15.06 -16.05 -23.87
N MET A 720 16.14 -15.28 -23.94
CA MET A 720 16.75 -14.63 -22.79
C MET A 720 15.76 -13.70 -22.09
N GLN A 721 15.02 -12.88 -22.85
CA GLN A 721 14.00 -11.97 -22.31
C GLN A 721 12.86 -12.71 -21.60
N HIS A 722 12.37 -13.82 -22.16
CA HIS A 722 11.33 -14.64 -21.52
C HIS A 722 11.84 -15.28 -20.23
N THR A 723 13.03 -15.87 -20.26
CA THR A 723 13.60 -16.54 -19.08
C THR A 723 13.78 -15.55 -17.93
N LEU A 724 14.23 -14.34 -18.25
CA LEU A 724 14.38 -13.23 -17.30
C LEU A 724 13.03 -12.68 -16.78
N SER A 725 11.85 -13.20 -17.15
CA SER A 725 10.53 -12.69 -16.72
C SER A 725 9.72 -13.56 -15.72
N LEU A 726 10.12 -14.79 -15.37
CA LEU A 726 9.34 -15.71 -14.50
C LEU A 726 9.67 -15.59 -12.98
N SER A 727 8.71 -15.92 -12.07
CA SER A 727 8.82 -15.93 -10.59
C SER A 727 8.68 -17.33 -9.96
N SER A 728 8.96 -17.49 -8.65
CA SER A 728 9.11 -18.78 -7.94
C SER A 728 7.87 -19.39 -7.24
N ASP A 729 6.77 -18.64 -7.02
CA ASP A 729 5.79 -18.96 -5.94
C ASP A 729 4.49 -19.73 -6.34
N HIS A 730 4.34 -20.15 -7.60
CA HIS A 730 3.04 -20.54 -8.19
C HIS A 730 2.43 -21.91 -7.79
N VAL A 731 3.11 -22.80 -7.05
CA VAL A 731 2.76 -24.26 -6.99
C VAL A 731 2.12 -24.77 -5.68
N ILE A 732 2.14 -24.04 -4.55
CA ILE A 732 1.97 -24.61 -3.19
C ILE A 732 0.55 -24.54 -2.56
N ASN A 733 -0.45 -23.83 -3.12
CA ASN A 733 -1.69 -23.45 -2.40
C ASN A 733 -3.05 -23.95 -3.00
N SER A 734 -3.38 -25.26 -3.10
CA SER A 734 -4.65 -25.75 -3.70
C SER A 734 -5.66 -26.45 -2.72
N PRO A 735 -7.01 -26.34 -2.91
CA PRO A 735 -8.03 -26.97 -2.03
C PRO A 735 -8.04 -28.50 -2.01
N ARG A 736 -7.61 -29.13 -3.10
CA ARG A 736 -7.48 -30.59 -3.20
C ARG A 736 -6.44 -31.11 -2.20
N SER A 737 -5.28 -30.45 -2.15
CA SER A 737 -4.20 -30.80 -1.21
C SER A 737 -4.71 -30.83 0.23
N LEU A 738 -5.52 -29.83 0.60
CA LEU A 738 -6.11 -29.75 1.94
C LEU A 738 -7.00 -30.95 2.30
N MET A 739 -7.89 -31.37 1.41
CA MET A 739 -8.80 -32.50 1.67
C MET A 739 -8.04 -33.82 1.77
N GLU A 740 -7.02 -34.01 0.94
CA GLU A 740 -6.13 -35.17 0.99
C GLU A 740 -5.34 -35.18 2.32
N ASP A 741 -4.89 -34.02 2.81
CA ASP A 741 -4.21 -33.90 4.11
C ASP A 741 -5.13 -34.28 5.28
N ILE A 742 -6.39 -33.80 5.31
CA ILE A 742 -7.38 -34.16 6.34
C ILE A 742 -7.62 -35.68 6.38
N LEU A 743 -7.80 -36.30 5.22
CA LEU A 743 -7.99 -37.74 5.13
C LEU A 743 -6.73 -38.49 5.56
N PHE A 744 -5.55 -38.02 5.17
CA PHE A 744 -4.29 -38.66 5.51
C PHE A 744 -4.02 -38.64 7.02
N VAL A 745 -4.23 -37.51 7.70
CA VAL A 745 -4.06 -37.37 9.15
C VAL A 745 -4.98 -38.33 9.91
N ALA A 746 -6.24 -38.48 9.47
CA ALA A 746 -7.21 -39.38 10.11
C ALA A 746 -6.83 -40.87 10.06
N HIS A 747 -6.00 -41.28 9.10
CA HIS A 747 -5.55 -42.66 8.95
C HIS A 747 -4.23 -42.96 9.68
N GLN A 748 -3.56 -41.95 10.26
CA GLN A 748 -2.36 -42.16 11.06
C GLN A 748 -2.71 -42.36 12.54
N SER A 749 -2.62 -43.61 13.02
CA SER A 749 -2.64 -43.91 14.45
C SER A 749 -1.39 -43.36 15.15
N GLU A 750 -1.58 -42.49 16.15
CA GLU A 750 -0.72 -41.96 17.25
C GLU A 750 0.83 -41.89 17.16
N ASP A 751 1.53 -42.47 16.20
CA ASP A 751 2.99 -42.68 16.29
C ASP A 751 3.87 -41.73 15.45
N ASN A 752 3.32 -40.74 14.75
CA ASN A 752 4.16 -39.80 13.98
C ASN A 752 3.67 -38.36 14.06
N VAL A 753 3.89 -37.71 15.22
CA VAL A 753 3.96 -36.25 15.27
C VAL A 753 5.30 -35.85 14.67
N VAL A 754 5.34 -35.64 13.35
CA VAL A 754 6.43 -34.92 12.70
C VAL A 754 5.98 -33.47 12.55
N ASP A 755 6.53 -32.63 13.43
CA ASP A 755 6.69 -31.18 13.25
C ASP A 755 7.09 -30.87 11.81
N CYS A 756 6.26 -30.11 11.08
CA CYS A 756 6.69 -29.22 10.00
C CYS A 756 5.57 -28.21 9.69
N TYR A 757 5.63 -27.06 10.36
CA TYR A 757 5.35 -25.75 9.77
C TYR A 757 6.49 -24.81 10.15
#